data_AF-A0A8K0T361-F1
#
_entry.id   AF-A0A8K0T361-F1
#
_cell.length_a   1.000
_cell.length_b   1.000
_cell.length_c   1.000
_cell.angle_alpha   90.00
_cell.angle_beta   90.00
_cell.angle_gamma   90.00
#
_symmetry.space_group_name_H-M   'P 1'
#
loop_
_entity.id
_entity.type
_entity.pdbx_description
1 polymer ?
#
loop_
_entity_poly.entity_id
_entity_poly.type
_entity_poly.pdbx_seq_one_letter_code
_entity_poly.pdbx_strand_id
1 'polypeptide(L)'
;MSVLDMPVEIIGLITRYLSLDDIFHLAVSCRSLSFVLRDGGIGRQALIQNARFSPEYAEAARTGQFARGLRRLIKRQHAIKTARPFQVALLAVCKSFIYVNGALCYSIDRENLRLLLLNETATTESTINMQGLLFKHVPESRVAESFAHHPLYYACGVLSCVYSQKQGNASKSWLVLLHIESRAIVGIQRLRSTKRIVVRNSHQYLYYGTRSQDHEDGTKRWVFHAFSFQSQEWDCNKIVLDQLIGQYVGANISFEIFDDYFYAISSSATLDPEENKWNSFYHALRFRLGSHSSVEILPKPASWRRRPMDGAIDDRWSTLNLHRDYESGHVFVYESRREWLPSSSQPQRTCYRKKLDFPGLPLDTPQGDEASNREPAGWNSEEHQEAFEAEDIHVGDNGSVGTTFTYNNALIHSYHPSCRCFLDMVKDFPLADPSAQRLRLRVRPLLADAMDLADASAAQSWSCGISSHALSSPPGDNGVFFWPPEALASKRDAISTRLQKLLGPQGSLESTDWALDERNLIYSPTTAPGNNLKAIVLVSFDPALRLEGLPQLCENCAAGSCKGNSSPSAICNVSQAELGADSSLWSEGACKAVGSERDSNPNAPETAQTATSDTRSWLLTQEAFYRVITGRDGASQGFDMTHHRKRMQ
;
A
#
# COMPACT_ATOMS: atom_id res chain seq x y z
N MET A 1 24.89 -21.26 35.82
CA MET A 1 25.09 -19.95 35.14
C MET A 1 23.75 -19.48 34.65
N SER A 2 23.32 -18.28 35.03
CA SER A 2 22.08 -17.69 34.53
C SER A 2 22.34 -16.97 33.21
N VAL A 3 21.36 -16.97 32.29
CA VAL A 3 21.40 -16.12 31.08
C VAL A 3 21.50 -14.64 31.46
N LEU A 4 20.97 -14.25 32.63
CA LEU A 4 21.01 -12.88 33.13
C LEU A 4 22.42 -12.38 33.49
N ASP A 5 23.36 -13.31 33.74
CA ASP A 5 24.74 -12.98 34.13
C ASP A 5 25.70 -13.04 32.94
N MET A 6 25.19 -13.31 31.74
CA MET A 6 26.01 -13.44 30.53
C MET A 6 26.44 -12.08 29.99
N PRO A 7 27.68 -11.95 29.48
CA PRO A 7 28.11 -10.74 28.77
C PRO A 7 27.20 -10.41 27.58
N VAL A 8 27.09 -9.12 27.26
CA VAL A 8 26.26 -8.61 26.15
C VAL A 8 26.64 -9.25 24.81
N GLU A 9 27.91 -9.60 24.64
CA GLU A 9 28.44 -10.27 23.46
C GLU A 9 27.87 -11.68 23.31
N ILE A 10 27.73 -12.43 24.41
CA ILE A 10 27.14 -13.78 24.41
C ILE A 10 25.64 -13.69 24.14
N ILE A 11 24.95 -12.72 24.73
CA ILE A 11 23.54 -12.45 24.41
C ILE A 11 23.38 -12.09 22.93
N GLY A 12 24.27 -11.27 22.38
CA GLY A 12 24.30 -10.94 20.96
C GLY A 12 24.47 -12.18 20.06
N LEU A 13 25.32 -13.13 20.45
CA LEU A 13 25.44 -14.40 19.74
C LEU A 13 24.17 -15.24 19.81
N ILE A 14 23.51 -15.31 20.98
CA ILE A 14 22.22 -16.00 21.13
C ILE A 14 21.17 -15.38 20.21
N THR A 15 21.02 -14.06 20.21
CA THR A 15 20.04 -13.37 19.36
C THR A 15 20.23 -13.58 17.86
N ARG A 16 21.41 -14.03 17.42
CA ARG A 16 21.68 -14.36 16.02
C ARG A 16 20.89 -15.58 15.53
N TYR A 17 20.50 -16.47 16.46
CA TYR A 17 19.78 -17.71 16.16
C TYR A 17 18.30 -17.63 16.52
N LEU A 18 17.82 -16.44 16.88
CA LEU A 18 16.44 -16.19 17.25
C LEU A 18 15.71 -15.44 16.14
N SER A 19 14.43 -15.79 15.94
CA SER A 19 13.53 -15.03 15.08
C SER A 19 13.27 -13.63 15.67
N LEU A 20 12.70 -12.72 14.88
CA LEU A 20 12.30 -11.40 15.38
C LEU A 20 11.29 -11.47 16.53
N ASP A 21 10.36 -12.43 16.46
CA ASP A 21 9.35 -12.65 17.49
C ASP A 21 10.02 -13.20 18.78
N ASP A 22 10.95 -14.16 18.66
CA ASP A 22 11.72 -14.67 19.81
C ASP A 22 12.59 -13.60 20.46
N ILE A 23 13.25 -12.76 19.67
CA ILE A 23 14.05 -11.63 20.19
C ILE A 23 13.15 -10.67 20.98
N PHE A 24 11.95 -10.40 20.47
CA PHE A 24 10.97 -9.58 21.18
C PHE A 24 10.54 -10.23 22.49
N HIS A 25 10.15 -11.52 22.46
CA HIS A 25 9.72 -12.28 23.63
C HIS A 25 10.81 -12.38 24.69
N LEU A 26 12.06 -12.63 24.28
CA LEU A 26 13.22 -12.61 25.16
C LEU A 26 13.38 -11.25 25.85
N ALA A 27 13.29 -10.15 25.10
CA ALA A 27 13.47 -8.82 25.64
C ALA A 27 12.36 -8.36 26.60
N VAL A 28 11.14 -8.89 26.46
CA VAL A 28 10.01 -8.58 27.36
C VAL A 28 9.86 -9.57 28.50
N SER A 29 10.53 -10.73 28.46
CA SER A 29 10.48 -11.75 29.53
C SER A 29 10.97 -11.24 30.89
N CYS A 30 11.95 -10.33 30.91
CA CYS A 30 12.49 -9.74 32.13
C CYS A 30 13.04 -8.33 31.88
N ARG A 31 12.92 -7.45 32.89
CA ARG A 31 13.43 -6.07 32.83
C ARG A 31 14.93 -6.01 32.51
N SER A 32 15.72 -6.95 33.04
CA SER A 32 17.16 -7.04 32.80
C SER A 32 17.51 -7.37 31.36
N LEU A 33 16.62 -8.02 30.60
CA LEU A 33 16.84 -8.35 29.18
C LEU A 33 16.30 -7.28 28.22
N SER A 34 15.64 -6.24 28.74
CA SER A 34 15.08 -5.18 27.89
C SER A 34 16.14 -4.38 27.10
N PHE A 35 17.42 -4.49 27.45
CA PHE A 35 18.51 -3.90 26.66
C PHE A 35 18.68 -4.55 25.28
N VAL A 36 18.22 -5.80 25.09
CA VAL A 36 18.31 -6.53 23.81
C VAL A 36 17.71 -5.73 22.65
N LEU A 37 16.59 -5.03 22.89
CA LEU A 37 15.94 -4.17 21.88
C LEU A 37 16.52 -2.75 21.81
N ARG A 38 17.45 -2.39 22.69
CA ARG A 38 18.00 -1.03 22.80
C ARG A 38 19.46 -0.96 22.38
N ASP A 39 20.17 -2.08 22.43
CA ASP A 39 21.56 -2.18 22.03
C ASP A 39 21.70 -2.11 20.49
N GLY A 40 22.63 -1.28 20.02
CA GLY A 40 22.85 -1.05 18.60
C GLY A 40 23.54 -2.22 17.90
N GLY A 41 24.45 -2.92 18.59
CA GLY A 41 25.17 -4.07 18.06
C GLY A 41 24.26 -5.28 17.88
N ILE A 42 23.49 -5.60 18.91
CA ILE A 42 22.44 -6.63 18.87
C ILE A 42 21.41 -6.27 17.79
N GLY A 43 20.92 -5.02 17.79
CA GLY A 43 19.97 -4.54 16.79
C GLY A 43 20.49 -4.70 15.35
N ARG A 44 21.78 -4.43 15.12
CA ARG A 44 22.42 -4.59 13.82
C ARG A 44 22.47 -6.06 13.41
N GLN A 45 22.88 -6.95 14.30
CA GLN A 45 22.97 -8.38 14.01
C GLN A 45 21.59 -8.97 13.73
N ALA A 46 20.61 -8.68 14.59
CA ALA A 46 19.24 -9.14 14.43
C ALA A 46 18.64 -8.73 13.08
N LEU A 47 18.82 -7.47 12.67
CA LEU A 47 18.35 -6.99 11.37
C LEU A 47 19.10 -7.62 10.20
N ILE A 48 20.42 -7.82 10.29
CA ILE A 48 21.19 -8.47 9.22
C ILE A 48 20.76 -9.93 9.03
N GLN A 49 20.47 -10.64 10.11
CA GLN A 49 20.05 -12.04 10.03
C GLN A 49 18.61 -12.18 9.55
N ASN A 50 17.67 -11.41 10.11
CA ASN A 50 16.25 -11.66 9.91
C ASN A 50 15.59 -10.75 8.86
N ALA A 51 16.19 -9.61 8.51
CA ALA A 51 15.48 -8.56 7.78
C ALA A 51 16.40 -7.61 6.99
N ARG A 52 17.48 -8.14 6.41
CA ARG A 52 18.50 -7.34 5.69
C ARG A 52 17.92 -6.55 4.52
N PHE A 53 16.85 -7.05 3.90
CA PHE A 53 16.22 -6.40 2.75
C PHE A 53 14.96 -5.60 3.12
N SER A 54 14.71 -5.40 4.43
CA SER A 54 13.62 -4.57 4.91
C SER A 54 13.90 -3.07 4.77
N PRO A 55 12.85 -2.23 4.64
CA PRO A 55 13.03 -0.78 4.63
C PRO A 55 13.60 -0.24 5.95
N GLU A 56 13.35 -0.92 7.09
CA GLU A 56 13.93 -0.55 8.39
C GLU A 56 15.45 -0.79 8.44
N TYR A 57 15.94 -1.87 7.82
CA TYR A 57 17.38 -2.08 7.71
C TYR A 57 18.02 -1.02 6.81
N ALA A 58 17.43 -0.72 5.65
CA ALA A 58 17.97 0.29 4.74
C ALA A 58 18.08 1.68 5.43
N GLU A 59 17.06 2.07 6.19
CA GLU A 59 17.07 3.30 6.96
C GLU A 59 18.09 3.26 8.12
N ALA A 60 18.17 2.14 8.85
CA ALA A 60 19.14 1.96 9.93
C ALA A 60 20.58 1.96 9.42
N ALA A 61 20.85 1.37 8.26
CA ALA A 61 22.17 1.37 7.62
C ALA A 61 22.60 2.79 7.24
N ARG A 62 21.66 3.62 6.76
CA ARG A 62 21.92 5.03 6.43
C ARG A 62 22.12 5.91 7.68
N THR A 63 21.37 5.67 8.74
CA THR A 63 21.33 6.55 9.93
C THR A 63 22.21 6.08 11.08
N GLY A 64 22.70 4.84 11.05
CA GLY A 64 23.37 4.17 12.16
C GLY A 64 22.43 3.72 13.29
N GLN A 65 21.11 3.95 13.20
CA GLN A 65 20.16 3.72 14.30
C GLN A 65 19.56 2.30 14.28
N PHE A 66 20.41 1.26 14.34
CA PHE A 66 19.96 -0.15 14.25
C PHE A 66 18.98 -0.58 15.34
N ALA A 67 19.19 -0.16 16.60
CA ALA A 67 18.24 -0.45 17.68
C ALA A 67 16.86 0.21 17.46
N ARG A 68 16.82 1.36 16.77
CA ARG A 68 15.54 2.00 16.38
C ARG A 68 14.90 1.22 15.24
N GLY A 69 15.67 0.86 14.21
CA GLY A 69 15.20 0.06 13.08
C GLY A 69 14.59 -1.27 13.53
N LEU A 70 15.28 -2.03 14.40
CA LEU A 70 14.78 -3.29 14.94
C LEU A 70 13.44 -3.11 15.68
N ARG A 71 13.37 -2.13 16.59
CA ARG A 71 12.13 -1.86 17.34
C ARG A 71 10.99 -1.41 16.43
N ARG A 72 11.27 -0.64 15.38
CA ARG A 72 10.25 -0.20 14.41
C ARG A 72 9.71 -1.39 13.63
N LEU A 73 10.58 -2.27 13.13
CA LEU A 73 10.20 -3.48 12.40
C LEU A 73 9.32 -4.39 13.25
N ILE A 74 9.77 -4.75 14.46
CA ILE A 74 9.03 -5.63 15.37
C ILE A 74 7.65 -5.02 15.70
N LYS A 75 7.61 -3.73 16.06
CA LYS A 75 6.35 -3.05 16.37
C LYS A 75 5.39 -3.01 15.17
N ARG A 76 5.91 -2.79 13.96
CA ARG A 76 5.13 -2.77 12.71
C ARG A 76 4.54 -4.15 12.42
N GLN A 77 5.37 -5.21 12.45
CA GLN A 77 4.91 -6.57 12.23
C GLN A 77 3.87 -6.99 13.29
N HIS A 78 4.13 -6.70 14.57
CA HIS A 78 3.18 -6.98 15.63
C HIS A 78 1.86 -6.21 15.47
N ALA A 79 1.92 -4.92 15.11
CA ALA A 79 0.75 -4.09 14.83
C ALA A 79 -0.10 -4.66 13.68
N ILE A 80 0.54 -5.14 12.61
CA ILE A 80 -0.14 -5.80 11.50
C ILE A 80 -0.76 -7.11 11.95
N LYS A 81 0.04 -8.05 12.47
CA LYS A 81 -0.42 -9.40 12.88
C LYS A 81 -1.58 -9.35 13.90
N THR A 82 -1.62 -8.33 14.76
CA THR A 82 -2.65 -8.16 15.80
C THR A 82 -3.76 -7.16 15.44
N ALA A 83 -3.79 -6.64 14.22
CA ALA A 83 -4.73 -5.61 13.77
C ALA A 83 -4.73 -4.34 14.65
N ARG A 84 -3.58 -3.91 15.18
CA ARG A 84 -3.46 -2.73 16.05
C ARG A 84 -2.73 -1.58 15.34
N PRO A 85 -3.42 -0.79 14.51
CA PRO A 85 -2.81 0.37 13.86
C PRO A 85 -2.34 1.41 14.89
N PHE A 86 -1.32 2.17 14.53
CA PHE A 86 -0.83 3.30 15.32
C PHE A 86 -1.58 4.60 15.02
N GLN A 87 -2.08 4.77 13.79
CA GLN A 87 -2.81 5.97 13.38
C GLN A 87 -3.92 5.63 12.41
N VAL A 88 -5.03 6.37 12.50
CA VAL A 88 -6.05 6.42 11.46
C VAL A 88 -6.42 7.86 11.21
N ALA A 89 -6.43 8.29 9.96
CA ALA A 89 -6.69 9.68 9.61
C ALA A 89 -7.34 9.84 8.24
N LEU A 90 -8.12 10.90 8.08
CA LEU A 90 -8.58 11.36 6.78
C LEU A 90 -7.48 12.28 6.22
N LEU A 91 -6.83 11.86 5.13
CA LEU A 91 -5.70 12.58 4.56
C LEU A 91 -6.12 13.68 3.60
N ALA A 92 -7.11 13.40 2.73
CA ALA A 92 -7.55 14.33 1.70
C ALA A 92 -8.94 13.97 1.15
N VAL A 93 -9.46 14.82 0.27
CA VAL A 93 -10.57 14.50 -0.63
C VAL A 93 -10.09 14.52 -2.08
N CYS A 94 -10.55 13.58 -2.90
CA CYS A 94 -10.04 13.40 -4.25
C CYS A 94 -11.10 12.88 -5.23
N LYS A 95 -10.84 13.02 -6.53
CA LYS A 95 -11.53 12.30 -7.60
C LYS A 95 -10.92 10.92 -7.85
N SER A 96 -9.59 10.86 -7.78
CA SER A 96 -8.80 9.65 -7.94
C SER A 96 -7.49 9.79 -7.19
N PHE A 97 -6.93 8.67 -6.76
CA PHE A 97 -5.62 8.62 -6.13
C PHE A 97 -4.85 7.37 -6.55
N ILE A 98 -3.54 7.42 -6.36
CA ILE A 98 -2.68 6.25 -6.26
C ILE A 98 -1.87 6.35 -4.97
N TYR A 99 -1.51 5.22 -4.41
CA TYR A 99 -0.53 5.15 -3.33
C TYR A 99 0.48 4.06 -3.65
N VAL A 100 1.76 4.46 -3.73
CA VAL A 100 2.84 3.55 -4.08
C VAL A 100 4.16 4.06 -3.52
N ASN A 101 4.99 3.15 -3.00
CA ASN A 101 6.30 3.45 -2.44
C ASN A 101 6.29 4.60 -1.41
N GLY A 102 5.32 4.60 -0.50
CA GLY A 102 5.18 5.63 0.54
C GLY A 102 4.67 7.00 0.06
N ALA A 103 4.28 7.14 -1.21
CA ALA A 103 3.78 8.39 -1.76
C ALA A 103 2.30 8.31 -2.12
N LEU A 104 1.50 9.18 -1.51
CA LEU A 104 0.09 9.39 -1.85
C LEU A 104 -0.02 10.49 -2.90
N CYS A 105 -0.46 10.13 -4.11
CA CYS A 105 -0.70 11.08 -5.18
C CYS A 105 -2.20 11.12 -5.50
N TYR A 106 -2.83 12.29 -5.47
CA TYR A 106 -4.27 12.43 -5.65
C TYR A 106 -4.65 13.69 -6.41
N SER A 107 -5.76 13.63 -7.13
CA SER A 107 -6.32 14.75 -7.88
C SER A 107 -7.57 15.28 -7.18
N ILE A 108 -7.63 16.60 -6.99
CA ILE A 108 -8.83 17.28 -6.49
C ILE A 108 -9.72 17.69 -7.66
N ASP A 109 -9.10 18.27 -8.68
CA ASP A 109 -9.74 18.74 -9.89
C ASP A 109 -8.94 18.33 -11.13
N ARG A 110 -9.17 18.98 -12.27
CA ARG A 110 -8.46 18.65 -13.52
C ARG A 110 -7.06 19.27 -13.60
N GLU A 111 -6.78 20.32 -12.83
CA GLU A 111 -5.56 21.13 -12.91
C GLU A 111 -4.54 20.76 -11.83
N ASN A 112 -5.03 20.39 -10.66
CA ASN A 112 -4.24 20.27 -9.44
C ASN A 112 -4.05 18.79 -9.06
N LEU A 113 -2.81 18.33 -9.23
CA LEU A 113 -2.33 17.04 -8.73
C LEU A 113 -1.51 17.29 -7.47
N ARG A 114 -1.77 16.55 -6.39
CA ARG A 114 -1.08 16.68 -5.12
C ARG A 114 -0.30 15.41 -4.79
N LEU A 115 0.88 15.57 -4.21
CA LEU A 115 1.77 14.49 -3.79
C LEU A 115 2.17 14.68 -2.33
N LEU A 116 1.75 13.77 -1.47
CA LEU A 116 2.10 13.69 -0.06
C LEU A 116 3.00 12.49 0.19
N LEU A 117 4.21 12.71 0.70
CA LEU A 117 5.11 11.63 1.10
C LEU A 117 4.82 11.23 2.55
N LEU A 118 4.35 10.00 2.75
CA LEU A 118 4.09 9.42 4.07
C LEU A 118 5.38 8.82 4.65
N ASN A 119 6.35 9.70 4.90
CA ASN A 119 7.58 9.39 5.63
C ASN A 119 7.40 9.66 7.14
N GLU A 120 8.48 9.72 7.93
CA GLU A 120 8.36 9.89 9.39
C GLU A 120 7.51 11.10 9.81
N THR A 121 7.58 12.23 9.09
CA THR A 121 6.84 13.46 9.41
C THR A 121 6.26 14.04 8.13
N ALA A 122 4.99 13.77 7.89
CA ALA A 122 4.30 14.23 6.69
C ALA A 122 3.55 15.53 6.98
N THR A 123 4.21 16.69 6.92
CA THR A 123 3.60 18.00 7.26
C THR A 123 3.28 18.88 6.05
N THR A 124 3.91 18.59 4.91
CA THR A 124 3.77 19.35 3.67
C THR A 124 3.55 18.43 2.48
N GLU A 125 2.88 18.95 1.45
CA GLU A 125 2.65 18.26 0.19
C GLU A 125 3.06 19.12 -1.01
N SER A 126 3.38 18.46 -2.11
CA SER A 126 3.68 19.12 -3.38
C SER A 126 2.42 19.23 -4.22
N THR A 127 2.07 20.44 -4.63
CA THR A 127 0.97 20.74 -5.55
C THR A 127 1.54 21.02 -6.95
N ILE A 128 1.09 20.25 -7.92
CA ILE A 128 1.51 20.28 -9.32
C ILE A 128 0.35 20.87 -10.14
N ASN A 129 0.57 22.03 -10.75
CA ASN A 129 -0.32 22.59 -11.76
C ASN A 129 0.00 21.93 -13.11
N MET A 130 -0.79 20.91 -13.45
CA MET A 130 -0.59 20.09 -14.65
C MET A 130 -0.77 20.89 -15.94
N GLN A 131 -1.67 21.87 -15.96
CA GLN A 131 -1.95 22.67 -17.15
C GLN A 131 -0.79 23.61 -17.48
N GLY A 132 -0.33 24.39 -16.50
CA GLY A 132 0.80 25.31 -16.65
C GLY A 132 2.11 24.60 -16.96
N LEU A 133 2.28 23.38 -16.44
CA LEU A 133 3.36 22.48 -16.80
C LEU A 133 3.31 22.11 -18.30
N LEU A 134 2.18 21.61 -18.78
CA LEU A 134 2.09 21.05 -20.13
C LEU A 134 2.00 22.11 -21.23
N PHE A 135 1.43 23.28 -20.94
CA PHE A 135 1.42 24.42 -21.86
C PHE A 135 2.82 24.92 -22.24
N LYS A 136 3.85 24.60 -21.42
CA LYS A 136 5.25 24.91 -21.71
C LYS A 136 5.93 23.86 -22.58
N HIS A 137 5.61 22.57 -22.38
CA HIS A 137 6.37 21.47 -22.98
C HIS A 137 5.64 20.72 -24.09
N VAL A 138 4.32 20.89 -24.20
CA VAL A 138 3.48 20.32 -25.28
C VAL A 138 2.65 21.45 -25.85
N PRO A 139 3.14 22.24 -26.83
CA PRO A 139 2.42 23.40 -27.37
C PRO A 139 1.02 23.05 -27.91
N GLU A 140 0.83 21.84 -28.44
CA GLU A 140 -0.46 21.30 -28.90
C GLU A 140 -1.53 21.27 -27.80
N SER A 141 -1.13 21.24 -26.52
CA SER A 141 -2.06 21.21 -25.40
C SER A 141 -2.84 22.51 -25.20
N ARG A 142 -2.37 23.64 -25.74
CA ARG A 142 -3.04 24.95 -25.62
C ARG A 142 -4.38 25.03 -26.36
N VAL A 143 -4.62 24.14 -27.31
CA VAL A 143 -5.81 24.14 -28.19
C VAL A 143 -6.79 23.01 -27.80
N ALA A 144 -6.61 22.41 -26.62
CA ALA A 144 -7.46 21.33 -26.11
C ALA A 144 -8.86 21.82 -25.73
N GLU A 145 -9.90 21.08 -26.11
CA GLU A 145 -11.25 21.28 -25.57
C GLU A 145 -11.35 20.77 -24.13
N SER A 146 -10.69 19.64 -23.85
CA SER A 146 -10.59 19.11 -22.49
C SER A 146 -9.33 18.28 -22.31
N PHE A 147 -8.89 18.20 -21.06
CA PHE A 147 -7.77 17.37 -20.66
C PHE A 147 -8.07 16.57 -19.38
N ALA A 148 -7.35 15.48 -19.22
CA ALA A 148 -7.37 14.63 -18.04
C ALA A 148 -5.94 14.19 -17.73
N HIS A 149 -5.66 13.98 -16.45
CA HIS A 149 -4.41 13.40 -16.00
C HIS A 149 -4.70 12.21 -15.09
N HIS A 150 -3.83 11.22 -15.14
CA HIS A 150 -3.92 10.02 -14.30
C HIS A 150 -2.53 9.64 -13.81
N PRO A 151 -2.24 9.80 -12.50
CA PRO A 151 -0.96 9.35 -11.95
C PRO A 151 -0.87 7.82 -12.05
N LEU A 152 0.32 7.32 -12.40
CA LEU A 152 0.56 5.89 -12.63
C LEU A 152 1.46 5.25 -11.58
N TYR A 153 2.59 5.90 -11.28
CA TYR A 153 3.62 5.31 -10.43
C TYR A 153 4.54 6.39 -9.86
N TYR A 154 5.07 6.16 -8.66
CA TYR A 154 6.07 7.00 -8.02
C TYR A 154 7.19 6.12 -7.48
N ALA A 155 8.43 6.36 -7.91
CA ALA A 155 9.62 5.76 -7.31
C ALA A 155 10.85 6.62 -7.60
N CYS A 156 11.84 6.56 -6.70
CA CYS A 156 13.12 7.26 -6.86
C CYS A 156 12.98 8.77 -7.17
N GLY A 157 12.00 9.45 -6.54
CA GLY A 157 11.75 10.88 -6.74
C GLY A 157 11.03 11.25 -8.05
N VAL A 158 10.69 10.27 -8.89
CA VAL A 158 10.02 10.47 -10.18
C VAL A 158 8.55 10.06 -10.08
N LEU A 159 7.65 11.00 -10.37
CA LEU A 159 6.23 10.76 -10.56
C LEU A 159 5.93 10.58 -12.05
N SER A 160 5.33 9.45 -12.40
CA SER A 160 4.88 9.13 -13.75
C SER A 160 3.38 9.36 -13.88
N CYS A 161 2.97 10.14 -14.88
CA CYS A 161 1.55 10.44 -15.13
C CYS A 161 1.20 10.28 -16.60
N VAL A 162 0.00 9.76 -16.88
CA VAL A 162 -0.62 9.92 -18.21
C VAL A 162 -1.31 11.26 -18.25
N TYR A 163 -1.08 11.99 -19.32
CA TYR A 163 -1.87 13.13 -19.71
C TYR A 163 -2.63 12.82 -20.99
N SER A 164 -3.93 13.09 -21.01
CA SER A 164 -4.80 12.87 -22.18
C SER A 164 -5.53 14.16 -22.55
N GLN A 165 -5.48 14.50 -23.82
CA GLN A 165 -6.16 15.63 -24.44
C GLN A 165 -7.24 15.11 -25.40
N LYS A 166 -8.42 15.74 -25.37
CA LYS A 166 -9.47 15.52 -26.36
C LYS A 166 -9.59 16.76 -27.25
N GLN A 167 -9.68 16.52 -28.55
CA GLN A 167 -9.90 17.54 -29.58
C GLN A 167 -10.83 16.95 -30.64
N GLY A 168 -12.09 17.37 -30.64
CA GLY A 168 -13.16 16.70 -31.40
C GLY A 168 -13.22 15.20 -31.08
N ASN A 169 -13.17 14.35 -32.13
CA ASN A 169 -13.22 12.89 -31.98
C ASN A 169 -11.85 12.24 -31.72
N ALA A 170 -10.74 13.00 -31.79
CA ALA A 170 -9.41 12.47 -31.56
C ALA A 170 -8.98 12.68 -30.10
N SER A 171 -8.34 11.65 -29.52
CA SER A 171 -7.64 11.79 -28.25
C SER A 171 -6.15 11.57 -28.43
N LYS A 172 -5.36 12.46 -27.83
CA LYS A 172 -3.90 12.36 -27.78
C LYS A 172 -3.47 12.18 -26.33
N SER A 173 -2.59 11.23 -26.07
CA SER A 173 -2.08 10.93 -24.73
C SER A 173 -0.56 10.91 -24.67
N TRP A 174 0.01 11.36 -23.56
CA TRP A 174 1.44 11.40 -23.30
C TRP A 174 1.73 10.79 -21.94
N LEU A 175 2.85 10.12 -21.82
CA LEU A 175 3.48 9.79 -20.54
C LEU A 175 4.41 10.94 -20.17
N VAL A 176 4.25 11.46 -18.96
CA VAL A 176 5.02 12.59 -18.43
C VAL A 176 5.73 12.13 -17.19
N LEU A 177 7.05 12.34 -17.14
CA LEU A 177 7.92 11.96 -16.03
C LEU A 177 8.37 13.23 -15.30
N LEU A 178 7.96 13.36 -14.04
CA LEU A 178 8.20 14.54 -13.21
C LEU A 178 9.15 14.19 -12.07
N HIS A 179 10.33 14.77 -12.07
CA HIS A 179 11.24 14.66 -10.94
C HIS A 179 10.90 15.75 -9.91
N ILE A 180 10.42 15.32 -8.74
CA ILE A 180 9.78 16.21 -7.76
C ILE A 180 10.79 17.14 -7.10
N GLU A 181 11.96 16.62 -6.72
CA GLU A 181 12.98 17.42 -6.02
C GLU A 181 13.62 18.47 -6.94
N SER A 182 13.97 18.08 -8.16
CA SER A 182 14.56 19.01 -9.15
C SER A 182 13.52 19.88 -9.84
N ARG A 183 12.22 19.64 -9.60
CA ARG A 183 11.10 20.37 -10.20
C ARG A 183 11.21 20.44 -11.73
N ALA A 184 11.58 19.32 -12.34
CA ALA A 184 11.85 19.22 -13.76
C ALA A 184 11.05 18.10 -14.41
N ILE A 185 10.71 18.30 -15.68
CA ILE A 185 10.25 17.21 -16.54
C ILE A 185 11.49 16.49 -17.06
N VAL A 186 11.65 15.23 -16.70
CA VAL A 186 12.80 14.42 -17.12
C VAL A 186 12.52 13.65 -18.40
N GLY A 187 11.25 13.45 -18.75
CA GLY A 187 10.88 12.78 -20.00
C GLY A 187 9.41 12.98 -20.35
N ILE A 188 9.14 13.07 -21.67
CA ILE A 188 7.80 13.08 -22.24
C ILE A 188 7.79 12.10 -23.40
N GLN A 189 6.79 11.21 -23.44
CA GLN A 189 6.61 10.27 -24.54
C GLN A 189 5.18 10.27 -25.05
N ARG A 190 5.00 10.38 -26.37
CA ARG A 190 3.68 10.22 -26.98
C ARG A 190 3.26 8.75 -26.90
N LEU A 191 2.10 8.50 -26.31
CA LEU A 191 1.54 7.16 -26.14
C LEU A 191 0.70 6.76 -27.36
N ARG A 192 0.99 5.58 -27.93
CA ARG A 192 0.16 4.98 -28.98
C ARG A 192 -1.11 4.33 -28.43
N SER A 193 -1.08 3.90 -27.18
CA SER A 193 -2.19 3.31 -26.45
C SER A 193 -2.06 3.66 -24.96
N THR A 194 -3.20 3.82 -24.28
CA THR A 194 -3.28 3.90 -22.81
C THR A 194 -3.95 2.66 -22.22
N LYS A 195 -4.29 1.66 -23.05
CA LYS A 195 -4.98 0.45 -22.63
C LYS A 195 -4.04 -0.39 -21.75
N ARG A 196 -4.42 -0.55 -20.48
CA ARG A 196 -3.66 -1.33 -19.48
C ARG A 196 -2.21 -0.85 -19.37
N ILE A 197 -2.01 0.47 -19.29
CA ILE A 197 -0.68 1.03 -19.12
C ILE A 197 -0.14 0.70 -17.72
N VAL A 198 1.13 0.33 -17.64
CA VAL A 198 1.88 0.12 -16.40
C VAL A 198 3.20 0.86 -16.48
N VAL A 199 3.73 1.29 -15.33
CA VAL A 199 5.06 1.90 -15.21
C VAL A 199 5.77 1.30 -14.02
N ARG A 200 7.06 1.01 -14.18
CA ARG A 200 8.00 0.64 -13.12
C ARG A 200 9.31 1.36 -13.37
N ASN A 201 9.96 1.86 -12.31
CA ASN A 201 11.26 2.50 -12.47
C ASN A 201 12.17 2.24 -11.28
N SER A 202 13.46 2.15 -11.59
CA SER A 202 14.55 2.25 -10.63
C SER A 202 15.09 3.69 -10.63
N HIS A 203 16.26 3.87 -10.02
CA HIS A 203 17.00 5.14 -10.06
C HIS A 203 17.72 5.36 -11.41
N GLN A 204 17.89 4.32 -12.24
CA GLN A 204 18.62 4.39 -13.51
C GLN A 204 17.71 4.29 -14.74
N TYR A 205 16.67 3.45 -14.66
CA TYR A 205 15.80 3.16 -15.79
C TYR A 205 14.32 3.25 -15.41
N LEU A 206 13.50 3.61 -16.38
CA LEU A 206 12.05 3.50 -16.32
C LEU A 206 11.55 2.63 -17.46
N TYR A 207 10.59 1.77 -17.15
CA TYR A 207 9.89 0.93 -18.10
C TYR A 207 8.41 1.27 -18.04
N TYR A 208 7.81 1.59 -19.20
CA TYR A 208 6.36 1.59 -19.33
C TYR A 208 5.90 0.48 -20.26
N GLY A 209 4.81 -0.18 -19.89
CA GLY A 209 4.23 -1.27 -20.64
C GLY A 209 2.79 -0.98 -21.05
N THR A 210 2.39 -1.45 -22.22
CA THR A 210 0.98 -1.45 -22.66
C THR A 210 0.62 -2.78 -23.31
N ARG A 211 -0.62 -3.22 -23.11
CA ARG A 211 -1.16 -4.41 -23.80
C ARG A 211 -1.80 -4.02 -25.13
N SER A 212 -0.97 -3.83 -26.15
CA SER A 212 -1.39 -3.24 -27.43
C SER A 212 -0.89 -3.95 -28.69
N GLN A 213 0.11 -4.82 -28.60
CA GLN A 213 0.65 -5.50 -29.78
C GLN A 213 -0.28 -6.65 -30.16
N ASP A 214 -0.73 -6.63 -31.41
CA ASP A 214 -1.49 -7.74 -31.96
C ASP A 214 -0.53 -8.88 -32.32
N HIS A 215 -0.97 -10.10 -32.04
CA HIS A 215 -0.27 -11.34 -32.32
C HIS A 215 -1.13 -12.21 -33.27
N GLU A 216 -0.51 -13.18 -33.94
CA GLU A 216 -1.14 -13.98 -35.01
C GLU A 216 -2.37 -14.77 -34.54
N ASP A 217 -2.38 -15.15 -33.26
CA ASP A 217 -3.49 -15.84 -32.58
C ASP A 217 -4.67 -14.91 -32.22
N GLY A 218 -4.64 -13.64 -32.64
CA GLY A 218 -5.66 -12.64 -32.33
C GLY A 218 -5.61 -12.10 -30.89
N THR A 219 -4.65 -12.56 -30.07
CA THR A 219 -4.46 -12.05 -28.72
C THR A 219 -3.58 -10.80 -28.72
N LYS A 220 -3.69 -10.00 -27.65
CA LYS A 220 -2.82 -8.84 -27.44
C LYS A 220 -1.70 -9.17 -26.46
N ARG A 221 -0.45 -8.91 -26.87
CA ARG A 221 0.78 -9.09 -26.07
C ARG A 221 1.19 -7.80 -25.37
N TRP A 222 1.99 -7.96 -24.32
CA TRP A 222 2.57 -6.83 -23.57
C TRP A 222 3.79 -6.30 -24.29
N VAL A 223 3.84 -4.99 -24.48
CA VAL A 223 5.01 -4.29 -25.04
C VAL A 223 5.51 -3.29 -24.04
N PHE A 224 6.80 -3.34 -23.77
CA PHE A 224 7.50 -2.42 -22.91
C PHE A 224 8.46 -1.53 -23.70
N HIS A 225 8.61 -0.31 -23.21
CA HIS A 225 9.55 0.69 -23.68
C HIS A 225 10.41 1.14 -22.50
N ALA A 226 11.71 1.32 -22.74
CA ALA A 226 12.66 1.72 -21.72
C ALA A 226 13.05 3.20 -21.87
N PHE A 227 13.32 3.84 -20.76
CA PHE A 227 13.86 5.19 -20.65
C PHE A 227 15.07 5.17 -19.71
N SER A 228 16.18 5.76 -20.13
CA SER A 228 17.37 5.90 -19.31
C SER A 228 17.38 7.29 -18.66
N PHE A 229 17.42 7.35 -17.33
CA PHE A 229 17.53 8.63 -16.62
C PHE A 229 18.90 9.29 -16.81
N GLN A 230 19.94 8.49 -17.10
CA GLN A 230 21.30 9.00 -17.30
C GLN A 230 21.43 9.73 -18.64
N SER A 231 20.95 9.13 -19.74
CA SER A 231 21.00 9.76 -21.06
C SER A 231 19.79 10.68 -21.32
N GLN A 232 18.73 10.56 -20.53
CA GLN A 232 17.43 11.20 -20.75
C GLN A 232 16.80 10.86 -22.10
N GLU A 233 17.06 9.64 -22.58
CA GLU A 233 16.58 9.17 -23.88
C GLU A 233 15.70 7.92 -23.72
N TRP A 234 14.72 7.82 -24.62
CA TRP A 234 13.93 6.63 -24.82
C TRP A 234 14.69 5.64 -25.68
N ASP A 235 14.70 4.37 -25.28
CA ASP A 235 15.22 3.31 -26.14
C ASP A 235 14.36 3.21 -27.41
N CYS A 236 15.02 3.08 -28.55
CA CYS A 236 14.36 2.92 -29.84
C CYS A 236 13.74 1.53 -29.97
N ASN A 237 14.26 0.54 -29.24
CA ASN A 237 13.78 -0.82 -29.26
C ASN A 237 12.61 -1.02 -28.30
N LYS A 238 11.58 -1.73 -28.78
CA LYS A 238 10.46 -2.19 -27.96
C LYS A 238 10.74 -3.62 -27.50
N ILE A 239 10.33 -3.93 -26.27
CA ILE A 239 10.44 -5.27 -25.68
C ILE A 239 9.06 -5.90 -25.75
N VAL A 240 8.90 -6.95 -26.55
CA VAL A 240 7.63 -7.68 -26.65
C VAL A 240 7.72 -8.93 -25.76
N LEU A 241 6.75 -9.10 -24.86
CA LEU A 241 6.67 -10.27 -24.00
C LEU A 241 5.71 -11.28 -24.61
N ASP A 242 6.20 -12.03 -25.60
CA ASP A 242 5.35 -12.93 -26.39
C ASP A 242 4.82 -14.11 -25.56
N GLN A 243 5.60 -14.65 -24.63
CA GLN A 243 5.20 -15.81 -23.82
C GLN A 243 4.33 -15.47 -22.60
N LEU A 244 4.00 -14.18 -22.39
CA LEU A 244 3.30 -13.74 -21.18
C LEU A 244 1.86 -13.31 -21.51
N ILE A 245 0.89 -14.17 -21.19
CA ILE A 245 -0.54 -13.87 -21.29
C ILE A 245 -1.03 -13.29 -19.96
N GLY A 246 -2.06 -12.45 -19.98
CA GLY A 246 -2.65 -11.87 -18.77
C GLY A 246 -3.12 -10.45 -19.00
N GLN A 247 -4.16 -10.03 -18.28
CA GLN A 247 -4.83 -8.75 -18.54
C GLN A 247 -4.81 -7.82 -17.33
N TYR A 248 -4.98 -8.37 -16.14
CA TYR A 248 -5.32 -7.63 -14.94
C TYR A 248 -4.13 -7.69 -13.99
N VAL A 249 -3.38 -6.60 -13.98
CA VAL A 249 -2.19 -6.45 -13.13
C VAL A 249 -2.60 -6.55 -11.66
N GLY A 250 -1.88 -7.38 -10.89
CA GLY A 250 -2.20 -7.68 -9.50
C GLY A 250 -3.23 -8.80 -9.32
N ALA A 251 -3.87 -9.29 -10.38
CA ALA A 251 -4.82 -10.40 -10.34
C ALA A 251 -4.29 -11.64 -11.07
N ASN A 252 -3.94 -11.51 -12.36
CA ASN A 252 -3.46 -12.63 -13.18
C ASN A 252 -2.12 -12.38 -13.88
N ILE A 253 -1.55 -11.18 -13.70
CA ILE A 253 -0.22 -10.80 -14.19
C ILE A 253 0.40 -9.81 -13.21
N SER A 254 1.73 -9.81 -13.06
CA SER A 254 2.43 -8.86 -12.20
C SER A 254 3.79 -8.49 -12.78
N PHE A 255 4.19 -7.24 -12.57
CA PHE A 255 5.45 -6.68 -13.05
C PHE A 255 6.12 -5.92 -11.91
N GLU A 256 7.40 -6.14 -11.70
CA GLU A 256 8.16 -5.41 -10.68
C GLU A 256 9.65 -5.38 -11.01
N ILE A 257 10.35 -4.37 -10.48
CA ILE A 257 11.80 -4.27 -10.59
C ILE A 257 12.41 -4.59 -9.23
N PHE A 258 13.29 -5.59 -9.20
CA PHE A 258 14.11 -5.89 -8.03
C PHE A 258 15.57 -5.89 -8.43
N ASP A 259 16.38 -5.14 -7.68
CA ASP A 259 17.79 -4.91 -7.98
C ASP A 259 17.97 -4.42 -9.43
N ASP A 260 18.76 -5.14 -10.24
CA ASP A 260 19.08 -4.82 -11.63
C ASP A 260 18.24 -5.62 -12.64
N TYR A 261 17.10 -6.20 -12.23
CA TYR A 261 16.26 -7.02 -13.09
C TYR A 261 14.79 -6.55 -13.10
N PHE A 262 14.21 -6.58 -14.29
CA PHE A 262 12.78 -6.47 -14.49
C PHE A 262 12.17 -7.87 -14.46
N TYR A 263 11.16 -8.09 -13.62
CA TYR A 263 10.45 -9.35 -13.48
C TYR A 263 9.02 -9.22 -14.02
N ALA A 264 8.57 -10.26 -14.70
CA ALA A 264 7.19 -10.38 -15.15
C ALA A 264 6.68 -11.80 -14.89
N ILE A 265 5.49 -11.91 -14.30
CA ILE A 265 4.85 -13.20 -14.01
C ILE A 265 3.39 -13.20 -14.42
N SER A 266 2.90 -14.37 -14.79
CA SER A 266 1.50 -14.62 -15.09
C SER A 266 1.04 -15.96 -14.58
N SER A 267 -0.22 -16.01 -14.18
CA SER A 267 -0.95 -17.22 -13.81
C SER A 267 -1.92 -17.68 -14.92
N SER A 268 -1.94 -17.00 -16.07
CA SER A 268 -2.80 -17.33 -17.21
C SER A 268 -2.04 -18.20 -18.21
N ALA A 269 -2.62 -19.34 -18.59
CA ALA A 269 -2.03 -20.23 -19.58
C ALA A 269 -2.19 -19.69 -21.01
N THR A 270 -1.24 -20.06 -21.87
CA THR A 270 -1.39 -20.07 -23.33
C THR A 270 -2.50 -21.05 -23.75
N LEU A 271 -3.26 -20.70 -24.80
CA LEU A 271 -4.33 -21.54 -25.37
C LEU A 271 -3.74 -22.74 -26.14
N ASP A 272 -2.68 -23.36 -25.64
CA ASP A 272 -2.13 -24.55 -26.28
C ASP A 272 -2.94 -25.78 -25.83
N PRO A 273 -3.68 -26.45 -26.72
CA PRO A 273 -4.52 -27.60 -26.36
C PRO A 273 -3.73 -28.79 -25.77
N GLU A 274 -2.41 -28.83 -25.97
CA GLU A 274 -1.48 -29.80 -25.35
C GLU A 274 -1.12 -29.43 -23.90
N GLU A 275 -1.17 -28.15 -23.49
CA GLU A 275 -0.79 -27.68 -22.14
C GLU A 275 -1.84 -28.04 -21.06
N ASN A 276 -2.96 -28.65 -21.45
CA ASN A 276 -4.18 -28.62 -20.65
C ASN A 276 -4.62 -29.97 -20.05
N LYS A 277 -3.71 -30.91 -19.74
CA LYS A 277 -4.14 -32.20 -19.19
C LYS A 277 -3.92 -32.42 -17.68
N TRP A 278 -2.88 -31.86 -17.05
CA TRP A 278 -2.56 -32.30 -15.66
C TRP A 278 -2.02 -31.26 -14.67
N ASN A 279 -1.29 -30.22 -15.11
CA ASN A 279 -0.69 -29.24 -14.20
C ASN A 279 -0.76 -27.83 -14.78
N SER A 280 -0.99 -26.85 -13.91
CA SER A 280 -0.86 -25.43 -14.22
C SER A 280 0.50 -24.93 -13.75
N PHE A 281 1.09 -24.02 -14.52
CA PHE A 281 2.38 -23.40 -14.25
C PHE A 281 2.24 -21.88 -14.23
N TYR A 282 3.16 -21.22 -13.53
CA TYR A 282 3.41 -19.80 -13.72
C TYR A 282 4.22 -19.60 -15.00
N HIS A 283 3.86 -18.58 -15.77
CA HIS A 283 4.71 -18.08 -16.85
C HIS A 283 5.50 -16.92 -16.28
N ALA A 284 6.79 -17.10 -16.04
CA ALA A 284 7.66 -16.12 -15.41
C ALA A 284 8.88 -15.86 -16.28
N LEU A 285 9.26 -14.59 -16.41
CA LEU A 285 10.45 -14.16 -17.11
C LEU A 285 11.13 -13.00 -16.39
N ARG A 286 12.41 -12.79 -16.69
CA ARG A 286 13.17 -11.62 -16.28
C ARG A 286 14.17 -11.18 -17.34
N PHE A 287 14.57 -9.92 -17.29
CA PHE A 287 15.70 -9.42 -18.07
C PHE A 287 16.42 -8.32 -17.29
N ARG A 288 17.70 -8.11 -17.60
CA ARG A 288 18.51 -7.11 -16.93
C ARG A 288 18.12 -5.70 -17.39
N LEU A 289 18.08 -4.74 -16.46
CA LEU A 289 17.80 -3.35 -16.82
C LEU A 289 18.87 -2.81 -17.78
N GLY A 290 18.44 -2.06 -18.80
CA GLY A 290 19.30 -1.52 -19.86
C GLY A 290 19.79 -2.52 -20.91
N SER A 291 19.61 -3.83 -20.69
CA SER A 291 20.01 -4.89 -21.64
C SER A 291 18.84 -5.82 -21.93
N HIS A 292 18.19 -5.57 -23.06
CA HIS A 292 16.94 -6.27 -23.44
C HIS A 292 17.16 -7.42 -24.43
N SER A 293 18.41 -7.73 -24.77
CA SER A 293 18.78 -8.74 -25.77
C SER A 293 18.64 -10.19 -25.28
N SER A 294 18.61 -10.40 -23.96
CA SER A 294 18.49 -11.73 -23.35
C SER A 294 17.35 -11.73 -22.32
N VAL A 295 16.23 -12.35 -22.67
CA VAL A 295 15.12 -12.59 -21.74
C VAL A 295 15.31 -13.99 -21.16
N GLU A 296 15.41 -14.07 -19.83
CA GLU A 296 15.47 -15.34 -19.11
C GLU A 296 14.04 -15.79 -18.79
N ILE A 297 13.67 -17.00 -19.20
CA ILE A 297 12.37 -17.61 -18.92
C ILE A 297 12.54 -18.64 -17.81
N LEU A 298 11.60 -18.67 -16.86
CA LEU A 298 11.63 -19.62 -15.77
C LEU A 298 11.29 -21.03 -16.30
N PRO A 299 12.13 -22.05 -16.05
CA PRO A 299 11.84 -23.42 -16.48
C PRO A 299 10.59 -24.00 -15.82
N LYS A 300 9.87 -24.88 -16.53
CA LYS A 300 8.65 -25.55 -16.05
C LYS A 300 8.78 -26.21 -14.66
N PRO A 301 9.86 -26.94 -14.33
CA PRO A 301 10.02 -27.52 -12.99
C PRO A 301 10.04 -26.47 -11.87
N ALA A 302 10.60 -25.29 -12.14
CA ALA A 302 10.67 -24.20 -11.18
C ALA A 302 9.39 -23.35 -11.14
N SER A 303 8.46 -23.56 -12.08
CA SER A 303 7.27 -22.74 -12.25
C SER A 303 5.97 -23.46 -11.92
N TRP A 304 6.01 -24.68 -11.35
CA TRP A 304 4.80 -25.40 -10.95
C TRP A 304 3.89 -24.55 -10.05
N ARG A 305 2.58 -24.57 -10.33
CA ARG A 305 1.59 -23.70 -9.68
C ARG A 305 0.48 -24.47 -8.97
N ARG A 306 -0.16 -25.43 -9.64
CA ARG A 306 -1.26 -26.25 -9.08
C ARG A 306 -1.70 -27.38 -10.01
N ARG A 307 -2.49 -28.33 -9.49
CA ARG A 307 -3.23 -29.32 -10.27
C ARG A 307 -4.70 -28.93 -10.52
N PRO A 308 -5.32 -29.45 -11.58
CA PRO A 308 -6.78 -29.43 -11.77
C PRO A 308 -7.53 -30.08 -10.60
N MET A 309 -6.93 -31.10 -9.96
CA MET A 309 -7.54 -31.80 -8.82
C MET A 309 -7.52 -31.01 -7.51
N ASP A 310 -6.79 -29.89 -7.42
CA ASP A 310 -6.73 -29.08 -6.19
C ASP A 310 -8.02 -28.28 -5.93
N GLY A 311 -9.03 -28.43 -6.79
CA GLY A 311 -10.37 -27.87 -6.61
C GLY A 311 -10.67 -26.65 -7.48
N ALA A 312 -11.93 -26.22 -7.45
CA ALA A 312 -12.34 -25.00 -8.14
C ALA A 312 -11.83 -23.75 -7.40
N ILE A 313 -11.60 -22.65 -8.13
CA ILE A 313 -11.20 -21.35 -7.58
C ILE A 313 -12.32 -20.34 -7.85
N ASP A 314 -12.56 -19.44 -6.90
CA ASP A 314 -13.31 -18.20 -7.14
C ASP A 314 -12.34 -17.10 -7.60
N ASP A 315 -12.27 -16.88 -8.91
CA ASP A 315 -11.33 -15.94 -9.54
C ASP A 315 -11.48 -14.49 -9.06
N ARG A 316 -12.61 -14.13 -8.44
CA ARG A 316 -12.80 -12.79 -7.86
C ARG A 316 -11.87 -12.52 -6.69
N TRP A 317 -11.40 -13.56 -6.01
CA TRP A 317 -10.47 -13.46 -4.88
C TRP A 317 -9.01 -13.65 -5.29
N SER A 318 -8.76 -13.93 -6.57
CA SER A 318 -7.42 -14.21 -7.09
C SER A 318 -6.58 -12.95 -7.14
N THR A 319 -5.44 -12.98 -6.45
CA THR A 319 -4.43 -11.92 -6.52
C THR A 319 -3.08 -12.53 -6.82
N LEU A 320 -2.25 -11.83 -7.59
CA LEU A 320 -0.93 -12.28 -8.02
C LEU A 320 0.07 -11.13 -7.89
N ASN A 321 1.05 -11.30 -7.01
CA ASN A 321 2.06 -10.27 -6.74
C ASN A 321 3.46 -10.87 -6.63
N LEU A 322 4.45 -10.03 -6.89
CA LEU A 322 5.85 -10.32 -6.64
C LEU A 322 6.30 -9.59 -5.38
N HIS A 323 7.10 -10.26 -4.55
CA HIS A 323 7.67 -9.62 -3.38
C HIS A 323 9.07 -10.18 -3.08
N ARG A 324 9.96 -9.29 -2.64
CA ARG A 324 11.30 -9.65 -2.19
C ARG A 324 11.28 -10.00 -0.71
N ASP A 325 11.71 -11.21 -0.38
CA ASP A 325 11.80 -11.68 0.98
C ASP A 325 12.82 -10.86 1.80
N TYR A 326 12.43 -10.40 2.99
CA TYR A 326 13.26 -9.52 3.81
C TYR A 326 14.50 -10.20 4.38
N GLU A 327 14.43 -11.50 4.61
CA GLU A 327 15.50 -12.30 5.18
C GLU A 327 16.48 -12.74 4.09
N SER A 328 15.98 -13.52 3.13
CA SER A 328 16.82 -14.18 2.12
C SER A 328 17.13 -13.29 0.91
N GLY A 329 16.33 -12.26 0.67
CA GLY A 329 16.47 -11.38 -0.49
C GLY A 329 16.02 -11.98 -1.81
N HIS A 330 15.56 -13.23 -1.82
CA HIS A 330 14.98 -13.87 -3.00
C HIS A 330 13.62 -13.28 -3.35
N VAL A 331 13.26 -13.40 -4.63
CA VAL A 331 11.96 -12.96 -5.14
C VAL A 331 10.99 -14.14 -5.10
N PHE A 332 9.80 -13.89 -4.56
CA PHE A 332 8.73 -14.87 -4.47
C PHE A 332 7.48 -14.38 -5.19
N VAL A 333 6.75 -15.32 -5.79
CA VAL A 333 5.37 -15.17 -6.19
C VAL A 333 4.49 -15.38 -4.97
N TYR A 334 3.56 -14.45 -4.75
CA TYR A 334 2.47 -14.60 -3.81
C TYR A 334 1.16 -14.63 -4.58
N GLU A 335 0.48 -15.77 -4.54
CA GLU A 335 -0.84 -15.93 -5.16
C GLU A 335 -1.88 -16.23 -4.09
N SER A 336 -2.81 -15.30 -3.86
CA SER A 336 -3.96 -15.58 -2.99
C SER A 336 -5.12 -16.11 -3.81
N ARG A 337 -5.79 -17.14 -3.31
CA ARG A 337 -6.95 -17.77 -3.96
C ARG A 337 -8.01 -18.09 -2.92
N ARG A 338 -9.26 -18.16 -3.36
CA ARG A 338 -10.34 -18.79 -2.59
C ARG A 338 -10.75 -20.06 -3.33
N GLU A 339 -10.63 -21.20 -2.68
CA GLU A 339 -10.74 -22.51 -3.35
C GLU A 339 -11.52 -23.53 -2.52
N TRP A 340 -12.09 -24.52 -3.20
CA TRP A 340 -12.77 -25.66 -2.58
C TRP A 340 -11.86 -26.86 -2.61
N LEU A 341 -11.15 -27.09 -1.51
CA LEU A 341 -10.22 -28.22 -1.38
C LEU A 341 -10.99 -29.55 -1.49
N PRO A 342 -10.45 -30.60 -2.13
CA PRO A 342 -11.15 -31.88 -2.26
C PRO A 342 -11.54 -32.53 -0.92
N SER A 343 -10.78 -32.24 0.14
CA SER A 343 -11.00 -32.72 1.50
C SER A 343 -12.05 -31.92 2.29
N SER A 344 -12.54 -30.80 1.76
CA SER A 344 -13.46 -29.89 2.45
C SER A 344 -14.59 -29.42 1.53
N SER A 345 -15.83 -29.51 1.99
CA SER A 345 -16.98 -28.91 1.28
C SER A 345 -17.03 -27.39 1.40
N GLN A 346 -16.23 -26.80 2.30
CA GLN A 346 -16.22 -25.37 2.58
C GLN A 346 -15.08 -24.67 1.84
N PRO A 347 -15.33 -23.48 1.24
CA PRO A 347 -14.29 -22.72 0.58
C PRO A 347 -13.30 -22.16 1.59
N GLN A 348 -12.00 -22.26 1.28
CA GLN A 348 -10.92 -21.69 2.07
C GLN A 348 -10.15 -20.65 1.27
N ARG A 349 -9.70 -19.57 1.93
CA ARG A 349 -8.81 -18.58 1.32
C ARG A 349 -7.37 -18.79 1.79
N THR A 350 -6.50 -19.10 0.84
CA THR A 350 -5.08 -19.47 1.05
C THR A 350 -4.17 -18.55 0.23
N CYS A 351 -2.97 -18.28 0.72
CA CYS A 351 -1.93 -17.59 -0.07
C CYS A 351 -0.74 -18.51 -0.30
N TYR A 352 -0.46 -18.79 -1.56
CA TYR A 352 0.63 -19.64 -2.00
C TYR A 352 1.89 -18.82 -2.22
N ARG A 353 3.02 -19.31 -1.73
CA ARG A 353 4.34 -18.67 -1.87
C ARG A 353 5.25 -19.57 -2.71
N LYS A 354 5.74 -19.08 -3.85
CA LYS A 354 6.67 -19.82 -4.73
C LYS A 354 7.94 -19.02 -5.00
N LYS A 355 9.09 -19.61 -4.75
CA LYS A 355 10.39 -18.99 -5.03
C LYS A 355 10.65 -18.93 -6.54
N LEU A 356 11.09 -17.79 -7.05
CA LEU A 356 11.49 -17.63 -8.45
C LEU A 356 12.99 -17.90 -8.61
N ASP A 357 13.32 -19.16 -8.86
CA ASP A 357 14.69 -19.60 -9.08
C ASP A 357 15.02 -19.69 -10.56
N PHE A 358 15.52 -18.58 -11.10
CA PHE A 358 16.08 -18.54 -12.45
C PHE A 358 17.48 -19.17 -12.43
N PRO A 359 17.71 -20.29 -13.13
CA PRO A 359 19.05 -20.85 -13.25
C PRO A 359 19.90 -19.83 -14.00
N GLY A 360 20.97 -19.35 -13.37
CA GLY A 360 21.94 -18.46 -14.03
C GLY A 360 22.60 -19.22 -15.16
N LEU A 361 22.08 -19.08 -16.38
CA LEU A 361 22.67 -19.72 -17.55
C LEU A 361 23.96 -18.97 -17.94
N PRO A 362 25.06 -19.68 -18.27
CA PRO A 362 26.24 -19.08 -18.85
C PRO A 362 25.89 -18.35 -20.15
N LEU A 363 26.52 -17.18 -20.36
CA LEU A 363 26.27 -16.17 -21.40
C LEU A 363 26.30 -16.63 -22.87
N ASP A 364 26.59 -17.90 -23.17
CA ASP A 364 26.90 -18.38 -24.54
C ASP A 364 25.96 -19.47 -25.08
N THR A 365 24.80 -19.70 -24.47
CA THR A 365 23.84 -20.68 -25.03
C THR A 365 22.85 -19.96 -25.95
N PRO A 366 22.77 -20.28 -27.26
CA PRO A 366 21.80 -19.66 -28.14
C PRO A 366 20.38 -19.99 -27.65
N GLN A 367 19.69 -18.95 -27.16
CA GLN A 367 18.28 -19.01 -26.77
C GLN A 367 17.41 -19.06 -28.04
N GLY A 368 17.07 -20.27 -28.48
CA GLY A 368 15.91 -20.51 -29.32
C GLY A 368 14.72 -20.89 -28.45
N ASP A 369 13.49 -20.70 -28.97
CA ASP A 369 12.22 -21.07 -28.34
C ASP A 369 12.16 -22.55 -27.87
N GLU A 370 13.05 -23.40 -28.34
CA GLU A 370 13.16 -24.80 -27.92
C GLU A 370 13.76 -25.02 -26.53
N ALA A 371 14.51 -24.07 -25.95
CA ALA A 371 15.21 -24.29 -24.68
C ALA A 371 14.29 -24.23 -23.45
N SER A 372 13.20 -23.44 -23.50
CA SER A 372 12.25 -23.31 -22.38
C SER A 372 11.27 -24.48 -22.28
N ASN A 373 11.07 -25.22 -23.37
CA ASN A 373 10.20 -26.41 -23.44
C ASN A 373 10.94 -27.74 -23.25
N ARG A 374 12.28 -27.74 -23.16
CA ARG A 374 13.02 -28.95 -22.80
C ARG A 374 12.85 -29.21 -21.31
N GLU A 375 11.86 -30.04 -21.00
CA GLU A 375 11.79 -30.75 -19.73
C GLU A 375 13.17 -31.37 -19.45
N PRO A 376 13.76 -31.17 -18.25
CA PRO A 376 15.01 -31.83 -17.90
C PRO A 376 14.89 -33.33 -18.16
N ALA A 377 15.96 -33.98 -18.64
CA ALA A 377 15.91 -35.41 -18.93
C ALA A 377 15.43 -36.21 -17.69
N GLY A 378 14.25 -36.84 -17.81
CA GLY A 378 13.60 -37.59 -16.73
C GLY A 378 12.61 -36.81 -15.86
N TRP A 379 12.35 -35.53 -16.13
CA TRP A 379 11.24 -34.78 -15.50
C TRP A 379 9.95 -35.04 -16.27
N ASN A 380 8.87 -35.38 -15.56
CA ASN A 380 7.55 -35.60 -16.13
C ASN A 380 6.57 -34.60 -15.49
N SER A 381 6.01 -33.70 -16.30
CA SER A 381 5.03 -32.72 -15.85
C SER A 381 3.72 -33.33 -15.33
N GLU A 382 3.36 -34.56 -15.72
CA GLU A 382 2.15 -35.26 -15.24
C GLU A 382 2.34 -35.82 -13.82
N GLU A 383 3.54 -36.30 -13.49
CA GLU A 383 3.86 -36.90 -12.19
C GLU A 383 4.39 -35.89 -11.17
N HIS A 384 4.88 -34.72 -11.63
CA HIS A 384 5.41 -33.70 -10.75
C HIS A 384 4.32 -33.12 -9.84
N GLN A 385 4.54 -33.24 -8.54
CA GLN A 385 3.70 -32.65 -7.52
C GLN A 385 4.59 -32.05 -6.44
N GLU A 386 4.27 -30.83 -6.04
CA GLU A 386 4.84 -30.24 -4.83
C GLU A 386 3.87 -30.44 -3.68
N ALA A 387 4.40 -30.87 -2.54
CA ALA A 387 3.60 -30.96 -1.33
C ALA A 387 3.30 -29.55 -0.82
N PHE A 388 2.05 -29.33 -0.44
CA PHE A 388 1.68 -28.11 0.28
C PHE A 388 2.27 -28.18 1.68
N GLU A 389 3.07 -27.19 2.04
CA GLU A 389 3.57 -27.06 3.41
C GLU A 389 2.39 -26.65 4.31
N ALA A 390 2.17 -27.40 5.41
CA ALA A 390 1.13 -27.08 6.38
C ALA A 390 1.30 -25.68 7.02
N GLU A 391 2.50 -25.10 6.87
CA GLU A 391 2.89 -23.77 7.32
C GLU A 391 2.26 -22.61 6.52
N ASP A 392 1.61 -22.88 5.38
CA ASP A 392 0.92 -21.85 4.58
C ASP A 392 -0.59 -21.73 4.89
N ILE A 393 -1.06 -22.41 5.94
CA ILE A 393 -2.47 -22.38 6.34
C ILE A 393 -2.74 -21.16 7.24
N HIS A 394 -3.65 -20.31 6.80
CA HIS A 394 -4.15 -19.17 7.58
C HIS A 394 -5.33 -19.55 8.46
N VAL A 395 -5.48 -18.85 9.59
CA VAL A 395 -6.66 -18.99 10.44
C VAL A 395 -7.93 -18.39 9.78
N GLY A 396 -9.09 -18.96 10.10
CA GLY A 396 -10.39 -18.48 9.64
C GLY A 396 -10.69 -18.79 8.16
N ASP A 397 -11.91 -18.45 7.72
CA ASP A 397 -12.45 -18.76 6.39
C ASP A 397 -12.40 -20.26 6.01
N ASN A 398 -12.38 -21.20 6.97
CA ASN A 398 -12.46 -22.65 6.74
C ASN A 398 -13.90 -23.20 6.82
N GLY A 399 -14.90 -22.30 6.78
CA GLY A 399 -16.33 -22.60 6.85
C GLY A 399 -16.85 -23.20 8.16
N SER A 400 -15.99 -23.47 9.14
CA SER A 400 -16.37 -23.91 10.48
C SER A 400 -16.60 -22.74 11.46
N VAL A 401 -16.34 -21.50 11.03
CA VAL A 401 -16.34 -20.31 11.90
C VAL A 401 -17.19 -19.18 11.34
N GLY A 402 -17.92 -18.49 12.23
CA GLY A 402 -18.70 -17.26 11.94
C GLY A 402 -17.87 -16.03 11.57
N THR A 403 -16.56 -16.19 11.31
CA THR A 403 -15.66 -15.12 10.87
C THR A 403 -15.55 -15.01 9.36
N THR A 404 -16.32 -15.79 8.60
CA THR A 404 -16.27 -15.83 7.13
C THR A 404 -17.06 -14.68 6.51
N PHE A 405 -16.41 -13.91 5.62
CA PHE A 405 -17.06 -12.84 4.87
C PHE A 405 -17.24 -13.21 3.39
N THR A 406 -18.36 -12.76 2.82
CA THR A 406 -18.60 -12.81 1.37
C THR A 406 -17.74 -11.76 0.67
N TYR A 407 -17.53 -11.92 -0.64
CA TYR A 407 -16.77 -10.95 -1.43
C TYR A 407 -17.31 -9.52 -1.30
N ASN A 408 -18.64 -9.36 -1.33
CA ASN A 408 -19.30 -8.05 -1.22
C ASN A 408 -19.18 -7.41 0.16
N ASN A 409 -18.88 -8.22 1.19
CA ASN A 409 -18.65 -7.75 2.55
C ASN A 409 -17.15 -7.55 2.84
N ALA A 410 -16.24 -8.04 2.01
CA ALA A 410 -14.80 -7.80 2.09
C ALA A 410 -14.36 -6.73 1.07
N LEU A 411 -14.56 -5.46 1.42
CA LEU A 411 -14.27 -4.31 0.58
C LEU A 411 -12.80 -4.25 0.14
N ILE A 412 -11.91 -4.64 1.04
CA ILE A 412 -10.49 -4.77 0.79
C ILE A 412 -10.13 -6.19 1.16
N HIS A 413 -9.41 -6.87 0.28
CA HIS A 413 -9.01 -8.26 0.45
C HIS A 413 -7.55 -8.43 0.05
N SER A 414 -6.63 -8.04 0.94
CA SER A 414 -5.20 -8.00 0.65
C SER A 414 -4.41 -9.06 1.40
N TYR A 415 -3.18 -9.32 0.96
CA TYR A 415 -2.22 -10.17 1.65
C TYR A 415 -0.97 -9.35 1.95
N HIS A 416 -0.43 -9.47 3.16
CA HIS A 416 0.77 -8.77 3.60
C HIS A 416 1.98 -9.73 3.59
N PRO A 417 2.86 -9.70 2.57
CA PRO A 417 3.93 -10.70 2.42
C PRO A 417 4.87 -10.78 3.62
N SER A 418 5.34 -9.64 4.14
CA SER A 418 6.32 -9.63 5.24
C SER A 418 5.79 -10.11 6.59
N CYS A 419 4.47 -10.20 6.75
CA CYS A 419 3.82 -10.66 7.98
C CYS A 419 3.06 -11.97 7.75
N ARG A 420 3.09 -12.50 6.51
CA ARG A 420 2.38 -13.70 6.04
C ARG A 420 0.92 -13.78 6.53
N CYS A 421 0.19 -12.67 6.45
CA CYS A 421 -1.18 -12.59 6.93
C CYS A 421 -2.12 -11.93 5.92
N PHE A 422 -3.38 -12.34 5.92
CA PHE A 422 -4.43 -11.59 5.22
C PHE A 422 -4.80 -10.36 6.02
N LEU A 423 -5.04 -9.27 5.29
CA LEU A 423 -5.48 -7.99 5.82
C LEU A 423 -6.68 -7.53 5.01
N ASP A 424 -7.85 -7.59 5.63
CA ASP A 424 -9.13 -7.33 4.98
C ASP A 424 -9.84 -6.15 5.66
N MET A 425 -10.54 -5.32 4.89
CA MET A 425 -11.51 -4.36 5.43
C MET A 425 -12.90 -4.91 5.18
N VAL A 426 -13.61 -5.22 6.26
CA VAL A 426 -14.89 -5.94 6.20
C VAL A 426 -16.05 -5.08 6.69
N LYS A 427 -17.21 -5.27 6.05
CA LYS A 427 -18.52 -4.83 6.53
C LYS A 427 -19.00 -5.83 7.56
N ASP A 428 -18.96 -5.42 8.81
CA ASP A 428 -19.41 -6.19 9.95
C ASP A 428 -20.83 -5.74 10.36
N PHE A 429 -21.67 -6.70 10.71
CA PHE A 429 -23.06 -6.50 11.11
C PHE A 429 -23.22 -7.09 12.52
N PRO A 430 -23.17 -6.26 13.57
CA PRO A 430 -23.25 -6.74 14.95
C PRO A 430 -24.53 -7.53 15.17
N LEU A 431 -24.45 -8.67 15.84
CA LEU A 431 -25.63 -9.49 16.17
C LEU A 431 -26.68 -8.72 16.99
N ALA A 432 -26.23 -7.79 17.84
CA ALA A 432 -27.09 -6.97 18.67
C ALA A 432 -27.89 -5.92 17.87
N ASP A 433 -27.38 -5.49 16.72
CA ASP A 433 -28.03 -4.54 15.83
C ASP A 433 -27.65 -4.82 14.36
N PRO A 434 -28.36 -5.75 13.69
CA PRO A 434 -28.08 -6.12 12.31
C PRO A 434 -28.24 -4.96 11.32
N SER A 435 -28.89 -3.86 11.72
CA SER A 435 -29.03 -2.65 10.91
C SER A 435 -27.82 -1.71 11.02
N ALA A 436 -27.00 -1.86 12.06
CA ALA A 436 -25.81 -1.05 12.30
C ALA A 436 -24.60 -1.61 11.54
N GLN A 437 -24.55 -1.39 10.23
CA GLN A 437 -23.36 -1.69 9.43
C GLN A 437 -22.16 -0.90 9.96
N ARG A 438 -21.04 -1.59 10.23
CA ARG A 438 -19.77 -0.97 10.62
C ARG A 438 -18.61 -1.51 9.81
N LEU A 439 -17.53 -0.73 9.73
CA LEU A 439 -16.29 -1.16 9.09
C LEU A 439 -15.27 -1.62 10.13
N ARG A 440 -14.65 -2.76 9.85
CA ARG A 440 -13.57 -3.29 10.68
C ARG A 440 -12.44 -3.81 9.80
N LEU A 441 -11.22 -3.52 10.22
CA LEU A 441 -10.03 -4.24 9.81
C LEU A 441 -10.10 -5.66 10.40
N ARG A 442 -9.84 -6.66 9.57
CA ARG A 442 -9.72 -8.08 9.93
C ARG A 442 -8.35 -8.57 9.50
N VAL A 443 -7.60 -9.17 10.42
CA VAL A 443 -6.30 -9.79 10.15
C VAL A 443 -6.37 -11.28 10.45
N ARG A 444 -5.91 -12.07 9.47
CA ARG A 444 -5.80 -13.54 9.58
C ARG A 444 -4.35 -13.96 9.39
N PRO A 445 -3.60 -14.17 10.49
CA PRO A 445 -2.23 -14.67 10.42
C PRO A 445 -2.19 -16.15 10.03
N LEU A 446 -0.98 -16.70 9.90
CA LEU A 446 -0.77 -18.14 9.82
C LEU A 446 -1.28 -18.84 11.09
N LEU A 447 -1.65 -20.11 10.95
CA LEU A 447 -2.11 -20.93 12.07
C LEU A 447 -1.05 -21.02 13.18
N ALA A 448 0.22 -21.21 12.82
CA ALA A 448 1.33 -21.23 13.78
C ALA A 448 1.45 -19.90 14.55
N ASP A 449 1.53 -18.78 13.81
CA ASP A 449 1.58 -17.43 14.39
C ASP A 449 0.37 -17.14 15.30
N ALA A 450 -0.82 -17.61 14.94
CA ALA A 450 -2.01 -17.41 15.75
C ALA A 450 -1.92 -18.10 17.12
N MET A 451 -1.34 -19.32 17.15
CA MET A 451 -1.11 -20.07 18.39
C MET A 451 -0.10 -19.34 19.29
N ASP A 452 1.02 -18.89 18.74
CA ASP A 452 2.05 -18.15 19.47
C ASP A 452 1.52 -16.82 20.04
N LEU A 453 0.73 -16.08 19.24
CA LEU A 453 0.11 -14.83 19.67
C LEU A 453 -0.95 -15.04 20.75
N ALA A 454 -1.70 -16.14 20.71
CA ALA A 454 -2.67 -16.48 21.74
C ALA A 454 -1.97 -16.76 23.08
N ASP A 455 -0.89 -17.55 23.07
CA ASP A 455 -0.10 -17.86 24.28
C ASP A 455 0.58 -16.60 24.86
N ALA A 456 1.13 -15.73 24.00
CA ALA A 456 1.71 -14.46 24.42
C ALA A 456 0.68 -13.52 25.08
N SER A 457 -0.56 -13.52 24.61
CA SER A 457 -1.64 -12.73 25.20
C SER A 457 -2.03 -13.21 26.60
N ALA A 458 -1.99 -14.53 26.83
CA ALA A 458 -2.19 -15.13 28.15
C ALA A 458 -1.04 -14.79 29.12
N ALA A 459 0.21 -14.85 28.66
CA ALA A 459 1.39 -14.53 29.47
C ALA A 459 1.52 -13.03 29.84
N GLN A 460 1.06 -12.11 28.98
CA GLN A 460 1.02 -10.67 29.27
C GLN A 460 0.09 -10.33 30.45
N SER A 461 -0.91 -11.16 30.73
CA SER A 461 -1.83 -10.96 31.87
C SER A 461 -1.16 -11.15 33.24
N TRP A 462 0.02 -11.79 33.32
CA TRP A 462 0.68 -12.10 34.59
C TRP A 462 1.94 -11.28 34.91
N SER A 463 2.49 -10.50 33.96
CA SER A 463 3.90 -10.08 34.07
C SER A 463 4.22 -8.58 33.89
N CYS A 464 3.23 -7.71 33.65
CA CYS A 464 3.52 -6.28 33.49
C CYS A 464 2.71 -5.43 34.46
N GLY A 465 3.38 -4.82 35.45
CA GLY A 465 2.88 -3.65 36.20
C GLY A 465 2.72 -2.38 35.35
N ILE A 466 2.52 -2.54 34.03
CA ILE A 466 2.01 -1.52 33.13
C ILE A 466 0.49 -1.70 33.18
N SER A 467 -0.26 -0.71 33.64
CA SER A 467 -1.73 -0.77 33.58
C SER A 467 -2.20 -0.72 32.11
N SER A 468 -2.15 -1.85 31.41
CA SER A 468 -2.65 -2.05 30.05
C SER A 468 -4.09 -2.59 30.05
N HIS A 469 -4.93 -2.13 30.98
CA HIS A 469 -6.28 -2.65 31.19
C HIS A 469 -7.33 -2.22 30.14
N ALA A 470 -6.94 -1.65 28.99
CA ALA A 470 -7.90 -1.03 28.06
C ALA A 470 -7.87 -1.55 26.60
N LEU A 471 -6.80 -2.20 26.13
CA LEU A 471 -6.68 -2.60 24.70
C LEU A 471 -6.42 -4.10 24.48
N SER A 472 -6.31 -4.88 25.56
CA SER A 472 -6.20 -6.34 25.52
C SER A 472 -7.58 -6.96 25.39
N SER A 473 -8.16 -6.94 24.19
CA SER A 473 -9.12 -8.00 23.85
C SER A 473 -8.33 -9.30 23.67
N PRO A 474 -8.84 -10.45 24.14
CA PRO A 474 -8.29 -11.75 23.78
C PRO A 474 -8.26 -11.90 22.24
N PRO A 475 -7.44 -12.81 21.69
CA PRO A 475 -7.58 -13.19 20.29
C PRO A 475 -9.07 -13.38 19.97
N GLY A 476 -9.56 -12.80 18.87
CA GLY A 476 -10.93 -13.09 18.43
C GLY A 476 -11.07 -14.59 18.24
N ASP A 477 -12.31 -15.11 18.34
CA ASP A 477 -12.60 -16.55 18.19
C ASP A 477 -11.72 -17.17 17.11
N ASN A 478 -10.85 -18.11 17.53
CA ASN A 478 -9.97 -18.91 16.67
C ASN A 478 -8.75 -18.18 16.04
N GLY A 479 -8.22 -17.14 16.67
CA GLY A 479 -6.94 -16.51 16.27
C GLY A 479 -7.05 -15.42 15.20
N VAL A 480 -8.28 -15.00 14.87
CA VAL A 480 -8.55 -13.88 13.96
C VAL A 480 -8.62 -12.57 14.75
N PHE A 481 -7.91 -11.55 14.28
CA PHE A 481 -7.87 -10.24 14.95
C PHE A 481 -8.76 -9.22 14.22
N PHE A 482 -9.49 -8.41 14.99
CA PHE A 482 -10.34 -7.37 14.45
C PHE A 482 -10.09 -6.02 15.10
N TRP A 483 -10.14 -4.96 14.29
CA TRP A 483 -10.06 -3.58 14.77
C TRP A 483 -11.03 -2.66 14.02
N PRO A 484 -11.75 -1.75 14.69
CA PRO A 484 -11.76 -1.52 16.13
C PRO A 484 -12.22 -2.77 16.92
N PRO A 485 -11.78 -2.98 18.17
CA PRO A 485 -12.21 -4.11 18.99
C PRO A 485 -13.72 -4.06 19.28
N GLU A 486 -14.33 -5.21 19.57
CA GLU A 486 -15.78 -5.30 19.81
C GLU A 486 -16.25 -4.37 20.93
N ALA A 487 -15.49 -4.31 22.02
CA ALA A 487 -15.79 -3.48 23.17
C ALA A 487 -15.81 -1.98 22.82
N LEU A 488 -14.94 -1.53 21.91
CA LEU A 488 -14.92 -0.14 21.45
C LEU A 488 -16.02 0.09 20.42
N ALA A 489 -16.20 -0.85 19.49
CA ALA A 489 -17.17 -0.75 18.41
C ALA A 489 -18.64 -0.81 18.90
N SER A 490 -18.90 -1.47 20.02
CA SER A 490 -20.25 -1.62 20.60
C SER A 490 -20.59 -0.55 21.65
N LYS A 491 -19.62 0.25 22.11
CA LYS A 491 -19.90 1.43 22.92
C LYS A 491 -20.60 2.48 22.07
N ARG A 492 -21.77 2.97 22.53
CA ARG A 492 -22.45 4.14 21.97
C ARG A 492 -21.91 5.43 22.58
N ASP A 493 -20.59 5.60 22.57
CA ASP A 493 -19.94 6.83 22.99
C ASP A 493 -19.56 7.71 21.78
N ALA A 494 -19.20 8.97 22.07
CA ALA A 494 -18.85 9.93 21.03
C ALA A 494 -17.59 9.51 20.26
N ILE A 495 -16.66 8.82 20.93
CA ILE A 495 -15.38 8.39 20.36
C ILE A 495 -15.60 7.26 19.34
N SER A 496 -16.32 6.22 19.72
CA SER A 496 -16.69 5.11 18.84
C SER A 496 -17.48 5.60 17.63
N THR A 497 -18.46 6.49 17.86
CA THR A 497 -19.23 7.10 16.77
C THR A 497 -18.33 7.89 15.81
N ARG A 498 -17.37 8.65 16.35
CA ARG A 498 -16.41 9.41 15.53
C ARG A 498 -15.46 8.49 14.77
N LEU A 499 -14.98 7.41 15.39
CA LEU A 499 -14.12 6.42 14.75
C LEU A 499 -14.83 5.68 13.61
N GLN A 500 -16.08 5.27 13.82
CA GLN A 500 -16.88 4.62 12.77
C GLN A 500 -17.15 5.57 11.61
N LYS A 501 -17.46 6.85 11.89
CA LYS A 501 -17.56 7.89 10.86
C LYS A 501 -16.23 8.13 10.13
N LEU A 502 -15.10 8.04 10.82
CA LEU A 502 -13.78 8.19 10.21
C LEU A 502 -13.45 7.04 9.27
N LEU A 503 -13.82 5.80 9.64
CA LEU A 503 -13.59 4.62 8.81
C LEU A 503 -14.53 4.57 7.60
N GLY A 504 -15.78 5.01 7.77
CA GLY A 504 -16.82 5.07 6.73
C GLY A 504 -17.42 6.47 6.55
N PRO A 505 -16.66 7.47 6.07
CA PRO A 505 -17.07 8.87 6.03
C PRO A 505 -18.29 9.17 5.16
N GLN A 506 -18.63 8.28 4.22
CA GLN A 506 -19.68 8.50 3.24
C GLN A 506 -20.91 7.58 3.40
N GLY A 507 -21.02 6.84 4.50
CA GLY A 507 -22.19 5.98 4.75
C GLY A 507 -22.12 4.65 3.97
N SER A 508 -23.14 4.33 3.16
CA SER A 508 -23.23 3.06 2.44
C SER A 508 -22.09 2.90 1.42
N LEU A 509 -21.16 1.99 1.70
CA LEU A 509 -20.03 1.69 0.82
C LEU A 509 -20.43 0.62 -0.20
N GLU A 510 -20.46 0.96 -1.49
CA GLU A 510 -20.65 -0.04 -2.55
C GLU A 510 -19.32 -0.64 -3.00
N SER A 511 -18.33 0.22 -3.23
CA SER A 511 -16.98 -0.16 -3.67
C SER A 511 -15.92 0.74 -3.04
N THR A 512 -14.65 0.37 -3.16
CA THR A 512 -13.55 1.12 -2.53
C THR A 512 -12.31 0.99 -3.40
N ASP A 513 -11.72 2.13 -3.74
CA ASP A 513 -10.38 2.19 -4.32
C ASP A 513 -9.39 2.08 -3.16
N TRP A 514 -8.36 1.23 -3.26
CA TRP A 514 -7.42 1.01 -2.16
C TRP A 514 -6.02 0.66 -2.66
N ALA A 515 -5.05 0.85 -1.77
CA ALA A 515 -3.68 0.45 -1.96
C ALA A 515 -3.06 0.15 -0.59
N LEU A 516 -2.22 -0.89 -0.55
CA LEU A 516 -1.51 -1.32 0.65
C LEU A 516 -0.02 -1.36 0.31
N ASP A 517 0.78 -0.82 1.21
CA ASP A 517 2.21 -1.15 1.27
C ASP A 517 2.54 -1.80 2.61
N GLU A 518 3.84 -1.92 2.86
CA GLU A 518 4.42 -2.52 4.05
C GLU A 518 4.05 -1.82 5.38
N ARG A 519 3.54 -0.59 5.32
CA ARG A 519 3.37 0.30 6.48
C ARG A 519 1.95 0.83 6.62
N ASN A 520 1.26 1.04 5.50
CA ASN A 520 0.05 1.82 5.43
C ASN A 520 -0.97 1.17 4.50
N LEU A 521 -2.21 1.09 4.97
CA LEU A 521 -3.38 0.87 4.13
C LEU A 521 -4.02 2.23 3.83
N ILE A 522 -4.20 2.54 2.55
CA ILE A 522 -4.93 3.72 2.10
C ILE A 522 -6.13 3.28 1.29
N TYR A 523 -7.29 3.87 1.58
CA TYR A 523 -8.50 3.57 0.83
C TYR A 523 -9.41 4.79 0.68
N SER A 524 -10.24 4.75 -0.35
CA SER A 524 -11.23 5.76 -0.65
C SER A 524 -12.59 5.10 -0.88
N PRO A 525 -13.50 5.18 0.11
CA PRO A 525 -14.89 4.75 -0.03
C PRO A 525 -15.55 5.40 -1.25
N THR A 526 -16.33 4.62 -2.00
CA THR A 526 -17.14 5.13 -3.11
C THR A 526 -18.62 5.02 -2.76
N THR A 527 -19.34 6.13 -2.85
CA THR A 527 -20.82 6.19 -2.76
C THR A 527 -21.49 6.27 -4.13
N ALA A 528 -22.81 6.08 -4.12
CA ALA A 528 -23.72 6.19 -5.26
C ALA A 528 -23.40 7.37 -6.22
N PRO A 529 -23.66 7.21 -7.52
CA PRO A 529 -23.30 8.17 -8.57
C PRO A 529 -23.94 9.54 -8.32
N GLY A 530 -23.12 10.54 -8.04
CA GLY A 530 -23.56 11.93 -7.85
C GLY A 530 -22.54 12.80 -7.13
N ASN A 531 -21.80 12.26 -6.16
CA ASN A 531 -20.70 12.96 -5.50
C ASN A 531 -19.36 12.66 -6.20
N ASN A 532 -18.73 13.69 -6.77
CA ASN A 532 -17.47 13.55 -7.51
C ASN A 532 -16.23 13.46 -6.62
N LEU A 533 -16.32 13.84 -5.34
CA LEU A 533 -15.19 13.84 -4.42
C LEU A 533 -15.36 12.76 -3.34
N LYS A 534 -14.29 12.00 -3.14
CA LYS A 534 -14.19 10.89 -2.21
C LYS A 534 -13.13 11.18 -1.15
N ALA A 535 -13.39 10.79 0.10
CA ALA A 535 -12.41 10.94 1.18
C ALA A 535 -11.34 9.85 1.10
N ILE A 536 -10.08 10.22 1.33
CA ILE A 536 -8.94 9.31 1.44
C ILE A 536 -8.68 9.05 2.92
N VAL A 537 -8.82 7.79 3.33
CA VAL A 537 -8.56 7.32 4.69
C VAL A 537 -7.25 6.54 4.74
N LEU A 538 -6.43 6.85 5.73
CA LEU A 538 -5.21 6.14 6.07
C LEU A 538 -5.43 5.29 7.31
N VAL A 539 -4.92 4.07 7.28
CA VAL A 539 -4.67 3.21 8.45
C VAL A 539 -3.19 2.87 8.45
N SER A 540 -2.44 3.39 9.42
CA SER A 540 -0.98 3.21 9.51
C SER A 540 -0.60 2.21 10.61
N PHE A 541 0.29 1.29 10.25
CA PHE A 541 0.96 0.35 11.15
C PHE A 541 2.41 0.74 11.42
N ASP A 542 2.86 1.91 10.94
CA ASP A 542 4.20 2.40 11.17
C ASP A 542 4.27 3.26 12.43
N PRO A 543 4.96 2.81 13.50
CA PRO A 543 5.08 3.59 14.73
C PRO A 543 5.94 4.85 14.59
N ALA A 544 6.64 5.03 13.47
CA ALA A 544 7.47 6.21 13.22
C ALA A 544 6.76 7.29 12.40
N LEU A 545 5.66 6.98 11.72
CA LEU A 545 4.85 7.99 11.03
C LEU A 545 4.25 8.93 12.08
N ARG A 546 4.34 10.23 11.84
CA ARG A 546 3.76 11.29 12.68
C ARG A 546 2.95 12.23 11.81
N LEU A 547 1.64 12.21 12.03
CA LEU A 547 0.71 13.20 11.50
C LEU A 547 0.42 14.22 12.60
N GLU A 548 0.94 15.43 12.41
CA GLU A 548 0.86 16.48 13.43
C GLU A 548 -0.58 16.96 13.62
N GLY A 549 -0.97 17.22 14.87
CA GLY A 549 -2.31 17.72 15.21
C GLY A 549 -3.39 16.64 15.38
N LEU A 550 -3.08 15.35 15.16
CA LEU A 550 -4.03 14.28 15.46
C LEU A 550 -4.26 14.14 16.99
N PRO A 551 -5.53 14.07 17.44
CA PRO A 551 -5.82 13.83 18.85
C PRO A 551 -5.43 12.40 19.26
N GLN A 552 -4.95 12.24 20.50
CA GLN A 552 -4.72 10.90 21.05
C GLN A 552 -6.05 10.17 21.31
N LEU A 553 -6.15 8.92 20.89
CA LEU A 553 -7.28 8.06 21.25
C LEU A 553 -7.08 7.55 22.69
N CYS A 554 -7.56 8.33 23.67
CA CYS A 554 -7.56 7.93 25.08
C CYS A 554 -8.96 7.46 25.49
N GLU A 555 -9.12 6.18 25.83
CA GLU A 555 -10.40 5.63 26.33
C GLU A 555 -10.88 6.30 27.63
N ASN A 556 -10.00 6.97 28.38
CA ASN A 556 -10.33 7.65 29.64
C ASN A 556 -10.96 9.04 29.48
N CYS A 557 -11.10 9.57 28.27
CA CYS A 557 -11.75 10.87 28.05
C CYS A 557 -13.29 10.80 28.10
N ALA A 558 -13.88 9.60 28.29
CA ALA A 558 -15.32 9.40 28.38
C ALA A 558 -15.93 9.71 29.76
N ALA A 559 -15.15 10.10 30.76
CA ALA A 559 -15.65 10.64 32.02
C ALA A 559 -15.22 12.10 32.14
N GLY A 560 -16.18 13.02 32.22
CA GLY A 560 -15.96 14.46 32.32
C GLY A 560 -15.17 14.90 33.56
N SER A 561 -13.86 14.70 33.55
CA SER A 561 -12.92 15.27 34.51
C SER A 561 -11.52 15.36 33.90
N CYS A 562 -11.33 16.34 33.02
CA CYS A 562 -10.02 16.91 32.74
C CYS A 562 -10.16 18.43 32.91
N LYS A 563 -10.22 18.88 34.17
CA LYS A 563 -9.84 20.26 34.50
C LYS A 563 -8.32 20.36 34.34
N GLY A 564 -7.87 20.60 33.12
CA GLY A 564 -6.54 21.09 32.82
C GLY A 564 -6.64 22.56 32.45
N ASN A 565 -6.20 23.43 33.34
CA ASN A 565 -6.17 24.88 33.12
C ASN A 565 -5.34 25.22 31.88
N SER A 566 -6.00 25.74 30.84
CA SER A 566 -5.40 26.69 29.91
C SER A 566 -6.51 27.49 29.23
N SER A 567 -6.85 28.65 29.80
CA SER A 567 -7.47 29.77 29.06
C SER A 567 -6.34 30.58 28.38
N PRO A 568 -6.58 31.30 27.26
CA PRO A 568 -7.52 32.44 27.18
C PRO A 568 -8.51 32.33 25.99
N SER A 569 -9.81 32.54 26.22
CA SER A 569 -10.53 33.82 26.03
C SER A 569 -10.75 34.20 24.56
N ALA A 570 -11.95 33.92 24.03
CA ALA A 570 -12.68 34.84 23.16
C ALA A 570 -14.18 34.49 23.16
N ILE A 571 -14.96 35.53 23.44
CA ILE A 571 -16.40 35.58 23.61
C ILE A 571 -17.07 35.60 22.23
N CYS A 572 -18.19 34.90 22.07
CA CYS A 572 -19.46 35.48 21.58
C CYS A 572 -20.61 34.47 21.61
N ASN A 573 -21.69 34.89 22.29
CA ASN A 573 -22.99 34.23 22.38
C ASN A 573 -23.70 34.13 21.01
N VAL A 574 -24.64 33.20 20.87
CA VAL A 574 -26.08 33.47 20.63
C VAL A 574 -26.87 32.16 20.35
N SER A 575 -27.89 31.98 21.20
CA SER A 575 -29.19 31.29 21.14
C SER A 575 -29.50 30.04 20.28
N GLN A 576 -30.25 29.16 20.95
CA GLN A 576 -31.21 28.14 20.47
C GLN A 576 -31.99 28.50 19.19
N ALA A 577 -32.17 27.48 18.33
CA ALA A 577 -33.41 27.18 17.61
C ALA A 577 -33.33 25.76 17.01
N GLU A 578 -34.49 25.18 16.73
CA GLU A 578 -34.80 23.76 16.69
C GLU A 578 -34.67 23.09 15.31
N LEU A 579 -34.62 21.75 15.37
CA LEU A 579 -35.14 20.75 14.42
C LEU A 579 -35.38 21.17 12.95
N GLY A 580 -34.58 20.59 12.06
CA GLY A 580 -34.91 20.44 10.64
C GLY A 580 -34.00 19.38 10.02
N ALA A 581 -34.56 18.21 9.72
CA ALA A 581 -33.90 17.19 8.92
C ALA A 581 -33.75 17.74 7.50
N ASP A 582 -32.53 17.99 7.05
CA ASP A 582 -32.29 18.09 5.61
C ASP A 582 -30.86 17.78 5.18
N SER A 583 -30.83 17.07 4.06
CA SER A 583 -29.67 16.57 3.35
C SER A 583 -28.99 17.73 2.60
N SER A 584 -27.98 18.33 3.21
CA SER A 584 -26.95 19.13 2.52
C SER A 584 -25.68 19.19 3.39
N LEU A 585 -24.80 18.21 3.19
CA LEU A 585 -23.39 18.31 3.59
C LEU A 585 -22.67 18.97 2.41
N TRP A 586 -21.67 19.83 2.71
CA TRP A 586 -20.90 20.67 1.79
C TRP A 586 -21.54 22.04 1.51
N SER A 587 -21.14 23.05 2.29
CA SER A 587 -21.28 24.45 1.89
C SER A 587 -20.13 24.81 0.96
N GLU A 588 -20.46 25.26 -0.26
CA GLU A 588 -19.54 25.94 -1.16
C GLU A 588 -19.26 27.37 -0.63
N GLY A 589 -17.97 27.74 -0.57
CA GLY A 589 -17.48 29.09 -0.24
C GLY A 589 -16.52 29.08 0.95
N ALA A 590 -15.30 29.62 0.89
CA ALA A 590 -14.87 30.79 0.15
C ALA A 590 -13.38 30.77 -0.23
N CYS A 591 -13.10 31.07 -1.49
CA CYS A 591 -11.97 31.92 -1.90
C CYS A 591 -12.59 33.14 -2.57
N LYS A 592 -12.87 34.20 -1.81
CA LYS A 592 -13.19 35.52 -2.36
C LYS A 592 -12.01 36.44 -2.11
N ALA A 593 -11.37 36.84 -3.20
CA ALA A 593 -10.41 37.92 -3.23
C ALA A 593 -11.10 39.22 -2.79
N VAL A 594 -10.48 39.92 -1.84
CA VAL A 594 -10.89 41.26 -1.43
C VAL A 594 -10.43 42.23 -2.52
N GLY A 595 -11.38 42.72 -3.32
CA GLY A 595 -11.21 43.91 -4.15
C GLY A 595 -11.63 45.13 -3.34
N SER A 596 -10.75 46.11 -3.19
CA SER A 596 -11.12 47.41 -2.65
C SER A 596 -11.72 48.28 -3.75
N GLU A 597 -12.82 48.95 -3.42
CA GLU A 597 -13.54 49.87 -4.29
C GLU A 597 -12.75 51.15 -4.58
N ARG A 598 -13.11 51.75 -5.71
CA ARG A 598 -12.54 52.97 -6.30
C ARG A 598 -13.03 54.21 -5.56
N ASP A 599 -12.12 55.12 -5.25
CA ASP A 599 -12.42 56.55 -5.22
C ASP A 599 -11.79 57.24 -6.44
N SER A 600 -12.59 58.08 -7.06
CA SER A 600 -12.37 58.81 -8.30
C SER A 600 -11.44 60.00 -8.14
N ASN A 601 -10.44 60.14 -9.02
CA ASN A 601 -9.84 61.44 -9.33
C ASN A 601 -9.28 61.48 -10.77
N PRO A 602 -9.70 62.40 -11.66
CA PRO A 602 -9.21 62.51 -13.02
C PRO A 602 -8.14 63.61 -13.12
N ASN A 603 -6.89 63.27 -13.46
CA ASN A 603 -5.95 64.15 -14.18
C ASN A 603 -4.60 63.48 -14.50
N ALA A 604 -4.30 63.41 -15.81
CA ALA A 604 -2.97 63.46 -16.47
C ALA A 604 -2.03 62.21 -16.44
N PRO A 605 -1.03 62.11 -17.34
CA PRO A 605 -1.13 61.31 -18.58
C PRO A 605 -0.11 60.16 -18.71
N GLU A 606 -0.30 59.37 -19.77
CA GLU A 606 0.52 58.27 -20.30
C GLU A 606 2.00 58.23 -19.91
N THR A 607 2.46 57.06 -19.47
CA THR A 607 3.79 56.55 -19.84
C THR A 607 3.76 55.02 -19.92
N ALA A 608 4.11 54.51 -21.10
CA ALA A 608 4.31 53.11 -21.37
C ALA A 608 5.45 52.53 -20.53
N GLN A 609 5.20 51.43 -19.80
CA GLN A 609 6.24 50.49 -19.39
C GLN A 609 5.76 49.05 -19.55
N THR A 610 6.38 48.40 -20.51
CA THR A 610 6.45 46.98 -20.78
C THR A 610 7.18 46.23 -19.66
N ALA A 611 6.83 44.94 -19.51
CA ALA A 611 7.46 43.90 -18.68
C ALA A 611 7.20 44.02 -17.16
N THR A 612 6.79 42.97 -16.44
CA THR A 612 7.23 41.57 -16.49
C THR A 612 6.08 40.61 -16.16
N SER A 613 5.91 39.54 -16.94
CA SER A 613 5.02 38.43 -16.59
C SER A 613 5.62 37.63 -15.44
N ASP A 614 4.88 37.54 -14.35
CA ASP A 614 5.28 36.82 -13.15
C ASP A 614 5.10 35.31 -13.39
N THR A 615 6.17 34.62 -13.77
CA THR A 615 6.20 33.17 -14.02
C THR A 615 5.98 32.38 -12.74
N ARG A 616 4.72 32.10 -12.39
CA ARG A 616 4.37 31.16 -11.31
C ARG A 616 4.99 29.78 -11.58
N SER A 617 5.74 29.25 -10.62
CA SER A 617 6.28 27.89 -10.68
C SER A 617 5.14 26.88 -10.71
N TRP A 618 5.17 25.95 -11.67
CA TRP A 618 4.12 24.93 -11.83
C TRP A 618 4.09 23.91 -10.68
N LEU A 619 5.14 23.86 -9.85
CA LEU A 619 5.22 23.09 -8.63
C LEU A 619 5.30 24.03 -7.43
N LEU A 620 4.45 23.79 -6.43
CA LEU A 620 4.41 24.53 -5.17
C LEU A 620 4.43 23.55 -4.01
N THR A 621 5.06 23.93 -2.90
CA THR A 621 4.95 23.20 -1.63
C THR A 621 3.90 23.89 -0.77
N GLN A 622 2.95 23.13 -0.25
CA GLN A 622 1.87 23.62 0.61
C GLN A 622 1.83 22.79 1.89
N GLU A 623 1.12 23.30 2.90
CA GLU A 623 0.76 22.51 4.07
C GLU A 623 -0.09 21.31 3.64
N ALA A 624 0.18 20.14 4.25
CA ALA A 624 -0.55 18.92 3.92
C ALA A 624 -2.04 19.07 4.21
N PHE A 625 -2.89 18.58 3.30
CA PHE A 625 -4.33 18.83 3.34
C PHE A 625 -5.00 18.39 4.66
N TYR A 626 -4.55 17.29 5.25
CA TYR A 626 -5.09 16.76 6.52
C TYR A 626 -4.95 17.73 7.71
N ARG A 627 -4.02 18.68 7.64
CA ARG A 627 -3.84 19.70 8.69
C ARG A 627 -4.86 20.83 8.58
N VAL A 628 -5.36 21.04 7.36
CA VAL A 628 -6.35 22.09 7.05
C VAL A 628 -7.77 21.56 7.15
N ILE A 629 -7.98 20.25 6.97
CA ILE A 629 -9.32 19.66 7.10
C ILE A 629 -9.73 19.55 8.57
N THR A 630 -10.76 20.32 8.93
CA THR A 630 -11.39 20.27 10.27
C THR A 630 -12.79 19.70 10.18
N GLY A 631 -13.19 18.98 11.22
CA GLY A 631 -14.59 18.56 11.39
C GLY A 631 -15.52 19.74 11.65
N ARG A 632 -16.83 19.46 11.71
CA ARG A 632 -17.83 20.47 12.15
C ARG A 632 -17.55 21.00 13.56
N ASP A 633 -16.83 20.21 14.37
CA ASP A 633 -16.36 20.53 15.71
C ASP A 633 -15.02 21.28 15.73
N GLY A 634 -14.46 21.62 14.56
CA GLY A 634 -13.15 22.26 14.44
C GLY A 634 -11.96 21.32 14.70
N ALA A 635 -12.20 20.04 14.99
CA ALA A 635 -11.14 19.09 15.34
C ALA A 635 -10.53 18.42 14.10
N SER A 636 -9.24 18.10 14.19
CA SER A 636 -8.51 17.33 13.16
C SER A 636 -9.16 15.96 12.92
N GLN A 637 -9.22 15.54 11.67
CA GLN A 637 -9.89 14.30 11.26
C GLN A 637 -8.96 13.08 11.36
N GLY A 638 -8.74 12.58 12.57
CA GLY A 638 -8.00 11.35 12.79
C GLY A 638 -7.75 11.07 14.26
N PHE A 639 -6.98 10.01 14.52
CA PHE A 639 -6.56 9.57 15.84
C PHE A 639 -5.11 9.08 15.82
N ASP A 640 -4.34 9.51 16.81
CA ASP A 640 -3.05 8.94 17.16
C ASP A 640 -3.24 7.94 18.31
N MET A 641 -2.90 6.67 18.06
CA MET A 641 -2.95 5.58 19.02
C MET A 641 -1.56 5.18 19.51
N THR A 642 -0.53 5.97 19.20
CA THR A 642 0.80 5.75 19.74
C THR A 642 0.80 6.04 21.25
N HIS A 643 0.99 5.01 22.06
CA HIS A 643 1.16 5.20 23.49
C HIS A 643 2.54 5.83 23.77
N HIS A 644 2.54 7.14 24.03
CA HIS A 644 3.71 7.79 24.62
C HIS A 644 3.88 7.29 26.06
N ARG A 645 4.95 6.54 26.34
CA ARG A 645 5.44 6.44 27.72
C ARG A 645 5.72 7.87 28.17
N LYS A 646 4.97 8.37 29.16
CA LYS A 646 5.47 9.44 30.02
C LYS A 646 6.86 8.98 30.46
N ARG A 647 7.91 9.70 30.04
CA ARG A 647 9.24 9.55 30.62
C ARG A 647 9.05 9.73 32.13
N MET A 648 9.05 8.65 32.88
CA MET A 648 9.37 8.75 34.30
C MET A 648 10.81 9.21 34.33
N GLN A 649 10.99 10.49 34.68
CA GLN A 649 12.27 11.08 35.04
C GLN A 649 12.86 10.33 36.22
#